data_AF-A0A2H6K4R9-F1
#
_entry.id   AF-A0A2H6K4R9-F1
#
_cell.length_a   1.000
_cell.length_b   1.000
_cell.length_c   1.000
_cell.angle_alpha   90.00
_cell.angle_beta   90.00
_cell.angle_gamma   90.00
#
_symmetry.space_group_name_H-M   'P 1'
#
loop_
_entity.id
_entity.type
_entity.pdbx_description
1 polymer ?
#
loop_
_entity_poly.entity_id
_entity_poly.type
_entity_poly.pdbx_seq_one_letter_code
_entity_poly.pdbx_strand_id
1 'polypeptide(L)'
;MSEENQVLKKQVIEKSAEIGGKTITLQTGRLAAQANGAVQVRCGDTMLLVTATARTEPKEGIDFFPLTVDIEERMYAAGKIPGGFIKREARPSEKAILTARLIDRPVRPRFPRGFSNEVQIIATILSTDQENAYDVMALLGASAALTISEVPFQGPIAAVRVGSIGGELVINPTLPQFSELDLNMIIAGTEDSILMLEAGGDEVSEETAMAAVRMAQEPIRQLCQLQEELRRAAGKEKWPFEEPEVDQGLYGKVESLARAGLEEANLVTDKRERSNRIEEIRNKVRKQLINDDSPEELAGEVTSILKAVEKDVVRRSIAVDKRRPDGRGAEEVRHISCEVGVAPRTHGSALFTRGQTQAMTLLTLGSVGDEQRIDGLGLEESKHYIHHYNFPPFSVGETGFMRGPKRRDIGHGALAEKALIPMIPDEKDFPYTIRLVSEILESNGSSSMASTCGSTLALMDAGIQIKRPVAGIAIGLVVRSTCRACGHEGVFLRRCLECGSEDVDRHYVILTDIAGIEDHLGDMDFKVAGTSEGMTAIQMDLKIKEGITPEIMAEALEQAKRGREFVLGKMLEVLPEPRAELSEYAPRIFTIQINPDKIGAIIGKGGETIRGMVDEFDVSIDVEEDGMVFIASTDGASAEAVIKRITDLTKDVEKGDVIVGKVVKVTDFGAFVELKRGVDGLAHISNLAENRVNKVEDVVKRGQMVRVEVIEVREDRGKQRIGLKVVDPNPEV
;
A
#
# COMPACT_ATOMS: atom_id res chain seq x y z
N MET A 1 -48.38 28.56 14.38
CA MET A 1 -47.04 27.96 14.48
C MET A 1 -46.80 27.67 15.95
N SER A 2 -47.18 26.47 16.40
CA SER A 2 -47.19 26.05 17.80
C SER A 2 -45.78 25.73 18.31
N GLU A 3 -45.59 25.85 19.62
CA GLU A 3 -44.38 25.54 20.39
C GLU A 3 -43.82 24.12 20.16
N GLU A 4 -44.63 23.19 19.64
CA GLU A 4 -44.18 21.82 19.26
C GLU A 4 -43.11 21.81 18.16
N ASN A 5 -43.02 22.83 17.31
CA ASN A 5 -41.95 22.92 16.29
C ASN A 5 -40.60 23.41 16.83
N GLN A 6 -40.50 23.81 18.11
CA GLN A 6 -39.21 24.12 18.74
C GLN A 6 -38.46 22.87 19.24
N VAL A 7 -39.16 21.74 19.45
CA VAL A 7 -38.58 20.50 20.02
C VAL A 7 -37.71 19.73 19.01
N LEU A 8 -37.73 20.09 17.72
CA LEU A 8 -36.96 19.42 16.66
C LEU A 8 -35.81 20.25 16.07
N LYS A 9 -35.52 21.44 16.60
CA LYS A 9 -34.29 22.16 16.21
C LYS A 9 -33.09 21.51 16.90
N LYS A 10 -32.57 20.45 16.30
CA LYS A 10 -31.26 19.90 16.70
C LYS A 10 -30.24 21.03 16.62
N GLN A 11 -29.66 21.37 17.77
CA GLN A 11 -28.63 22.38 17.85
C GLN A 11 -27.41 21.86 17.09
N VAL A 12 -27.10 22.48 15.97
CA VAL A 12 -25.89 22.18 15.20
C VAL A 12 -24.74 22.84 15.94
N ILE A 13 -23.73 22.04 16.30
CA ILE A 13 -22.54 22.48 16.99
C ILE A 13 -21.36 22.31 16.06
N GLU A 14 -20.57 23.37 15.92
CA GLU A 14 -19.42 23.44 15.03
C GLU A 14 -18.20 23.97 15.77
N LYS A 15 -17.04 23.36 15.52
CA LYS A 15 -15.74 23.73 16.06
C LYS A 15 -14.70 23.66 14.95
N SER A 16 -13.78 24.62 14.91
CA SER A 16 -12.73 24.67 13.89
C SER A 16 -11.36 24.97 14.49
N ALA A 17 -10.30 24.47 13.85
CA ALA A 17 -8.91 24.80 14.17
C ALA A 17 -8.09 25.00 12.89
N GLU A 18 -7.05 25.83 12.96
CA GLU A 18 -6.08 26.02 11.88
C GLU A 18 -4.91 25.05 12.05
N ILE A 19 -4.73 24.13 11.09
CA ILE A 19 -3.70 23.10 11.11
C ILE A 19 -2.95 23.10 9.77
N GLY A 20 -1.64 23.36 9.80
CA GLY A 20 -0.82 23.37 8.57
C GLY A 20 -1.29 24.39 7.53
N GLY A 21 -1.82 25.54 7.98
CA GLY A 21 -2.37 26.58 7.10
C GLY A 21 -3.76 26.27 6.52
N LYS A 22 -4.45 25.25 7.03
CA LYS A 22 -5.78 24.83 6.59
C LYS A 22 -6.77 24.83 7.76
N THR A 23 -7.98 25.34 7.52
CA THR A 23 -9.08 25.25 8.49
C THR A 23 -9.71 23.86 8.47
N ILE A 24 -9.62 23.15 9.59
CA ILE A 24 -10.31 21.88 9.82
C ILE A 24 -11.53 22.13 10.71
N THR A 25 -12.71 21.72 10.26
CA THR A 25 -13.99 21.89 10.95
C THR A 25 -14.61 20.56 11.33
N LEU A 26 -15.07 20.44 12.59
CA LEU A 26 -15.90 19.36 13.10
C LEU A 26 -17.32 19.87 13.38
N GLN A 27 -18.33 19.20 12.85
CA GLN A 27 -19.73 19.54 13.05
C GLN A 27 -20.53 18.32 13.51
N THR A 28 -21.42 18.49 14.49
CA THR A 28 -22.36 17.45 14.94
C THR A 28 -23.77 18.00 15.12
N GLY A 29 -24.74 17.11 15.35
CA GLY A 29 -26.17 17.43 15.55
C GLY A 29 -27.00 17.54 14.27
N ARG A 30 -26.37 17.74 13.11
CA ARG A 30 -27.08 17.87 11.81
C ARG A 30 -27.39 16.52 11.15
N LEU A 31 -26.40 15.63 11.07
CA LEU A 31 -26.47 14.38 10.29
C LEU A 31 -26.46 13.15 11.19
N ALA A 32 -27.05 12.04 10.72
CA ALA A 32 -26.97 10.70 11.32
C ALA A 32 -27.26 10.63 12.84
N ALA A 33 -28.24 11.39 13.32
CA ALA A 33 -28.55 11.54 14.75
C ALA A 33 -29.02 10.26 15.49
N GLN A 34 -29.21 9.14 14.78
CA GLN A 34 -29.50 7.84 15.39
C GLN A 34 -28.23 7.06 15.80
N ALA A 35 -27.05 7.46 15.30
CA ALA A 35 -25.80 6.85 15.74
C ALA A 35 -25.49 7.24 17.19
N ASN A 36 -24.69 6.43 17.90
CA ASN A 36 -24.19 6.80 19.22
C ASN A 36 -23.35 8.09 19.12
N GLY A 37 -22.52 8.22 18.09
CA GLY A 37 -21.87 9.47 17.72
C GLY A 37 -21.82 9.69 16.20
N ALA A 38 -21.95 10.94 15.77
CA ALA A 38 -21.85 11.31 14.36
C ALA A 38 -21.19 12.69 14.21
N VAL A 39 -20.14 12.76 13.38
CA VAL A 39 -19.38 13.99 13.13
C VAL A 39 -19.16 14.14 11.64
N GLN A 40 -19.49 15.32 11.12
CA GLN A 40 -19.04 15.76 9.81
C GLN A 40 -17.67 16.44 9.97
N VAL A 41 -16.69 15.99 9.19
CA VAL A 41 -15.35 16.59 9.13
C VAL A 41 -15.21 17.32 7.79
N ARG A 42 -14.70 18.55 7.81
CA ARG A 42 -14.45 19.34 6.59
C ARG A 42 -13.09 20.03 6.64
N CYS A 43 -12.38 20.03 5.51
CA CYS A 43 -11.17 20.80 5.25
C CYS A 43 -11.19 21.18 3.77
N GLY A 44 -11.21 22.48 3.46
CA GLY A 44 -11.59 22.93 2.11
C GLY A 44 -12.98 22.42 1.72
N ASP A 45 -13.11 21.88 0.50
CA ASP A 45 -14.34 21.26 0.01
C ASP A 45 -14.34 19.72 0.15
N THR A 46 -13.26 19.15 0.71
CA THR A 46 -13.28 17.76 1.17
C THR A 46 -14.13 17.63 2.44
N MET A 47 -15.14 16.75 2.38
CA MET A 47 -16.13 16.55 3.44
C MET A 47 -16.41 15.07 3.65
N LEU A 48 -16.38 14.65 4.91
CA LEU A 48 -16.69 13.29 5.33
C LEU A 48 -17.80 13.30 6.38
N LEU A 49 -18.65 12.27 6.37
CA LEU A 49 -19.50 11.93 7.51
C LEU A 49 -18.92 10.70 8.19
N VAL A 50 -18.60 10.80 9.48
CA VAL A 50 -18.11 9.69 10.27
C VAL A 50 -19.07 9.39 11.41
N THR A 51 -19.49 8.13 11.51
CA THR A 51 -20.40 7.65 12.55
C THR A 51 -19.74 6.56 13.40
N ALA A 52 -20.08 6.53 14.68
CA ALA A 52 -19.75 5.46 15.60
C ALA A 52 -21.06 4.87 16.17
N THR A 53 -21.19 3.56 16.05
CA THR A 53 -22.32 2.80 16.58
C THR A 53 -21.83 1.63 17.40
N ALA A 54 -22.52 1.33 18.50
CA ALA A 54 -22.17 0.20 19.36
C ALA A 54 -23.42 -0.51 19.86
N ARG A 55 -23.35 -1.84 19.99
CA ARG A 55 -24.36 -2.60 20.74
C ARG A 55 -24.21 -2.32 22.23
N THR A 56 -25.33 -2.27 22.94
CA THR A 56 -25.35 -2.12 24.41
C THR A 56 -24.94 -3.39 25.13
N GLU A 57 -25.14 -4.55 24.50
CA GLU A 57 -24.79 -5.86 25.04
C GLU A 57 -23.71 -6.53 24.18
N PRO A 58 -22.77 -7.27 24.80
CA PRO A 58 -21.79 -8.06 24.09
C PRO A 58 -22.47 -9.19 23.31
N LYS A 59 -21.80 -9.67 22.27
CA LYS A 59 -22.29 -10.79 21.48
C LYS A 59 -21.82 -12.10 22.11
N GLU A 60 -22.75 -13.02 22.36
CA GLU A 60 -22.44 -14.33 22.93
C GLU A 60 -21.49 -15.13 22.04
N GLY A 61 -20.57 -15.87 22.67
CA GLY A 61 -19.65 -16.78 22.00
C GLY A 61 -18.48 -16.11 21.25
N ILE A 62 -18.21 -14.81 21.49
CA ILE A 62 -17.07 -14.10 20.91
C ILE A 62 -16.00 -13.85 21.99
N ASP A 63 -14.77 -14.26 21.71
CA ASP A 63 -13.60 -14.14 22.61
C ASP A 63 -12.65 -12.99 22.24
N PHE A 64 -13.07 -12.10 21.34
CA PHE A 64 -12.33 -10.92 20.89
C PHE A 64 -13.20 -9.67 20.86
N PHE A 65 -12.57 -8.49 20.89
CA PHE A 65 -13.27 -7.21 20.75
C PHE A 65 -13.71 -6.97 19.29
N PRO A 66 -15.03 -7.00 18.96
CA PRO A 66 -15.52 -6.89 17.61
C PRO A 66 -15.65 -5.42 17.18
N LEU A 67 -14.51 -4.77 16.96
CA LEU A 67 -14.41 -3.47 16.30
C LEU A 67 -14.29 -3.65 14.78
N THR A 68 -15.18 -2.97 14.05
CA THR A 68 -15.14 -2.87 12.58
C THR A 68 -15.03 -1.40 12.18
N VAL A 69 -14.11 -1.10 11.27
CA VAL A 69 -13.99 0.22 10.64
C VAL A 69 -14.22 0.08 9.15
N ASP A 70 -15.11 0.88 8.58
CA ASP A 70 -15.43 0.88 7.15
C ASP A 70 -15.21 2.26 6.55
N ILE A 71 -14.59 2.29 5.37
CA ILE A 71 -14.37 3.49 4.58
C ILE A 71 -15.18 3.36 3.31
N GLU A 72 -16.17 4.24 3.17
CA GLU A 72 -17.10 4.25 2.06
C GLU A 72 -16.73 5.40 1.12
N GLU A 73 -15.88 5.08 0.14
CA GLU A 73 -15.65 5.97 -1.00
C GLU A 73 -16.90 5.98 -1.89
N ARG A 74 -17.33 7.19 -2.26
CA ARG A 74 -18.48 7.40 -3.13
C ARG A 74 -18.05 8.27 -4.29
N MET A 75 -18.18 7.77 -5.52
CA MET A 75 -17.67 8.44 -6.72
C MET A 75 -18.36 9.78 -6.96
N TYR A 76 -19.59 9.95 -6.45
CA TYR A 76 -20.26 11.24 -6.46
C TYR A 76 -19.50 12.31 -5.67
N ALA A 77 -18.62 11.94 -4.72
CA ALA A 77 -17.81 12.89 -3.97
C ALA A 77 -16.86 13.67 -4.88
N ALA A 78 -16.44 13.07 -6.00
CA ALA A 78 -15.65 13.71 -7.06
C ALA A 78 -16.51 14.05 -8.30
N GLY A 79 -17.84 13.98 -8.21
CA GLY A 79 -18.75 14.18 -9.34
C GLY A 79 -18.67 13.11 -10.43
N LYS A 80 -18.13 11.92 -10.14
CA LYS A 80 -17.95 10.82 -11.09
C LYS A 80 -19.05 9.75 -10.97
N ILE A 81 -19.36 9.09 -12.08
CA ILE A 81 -20.13 7.84 -12.09
C ILE A 81 -19.12 6.67 -12.07
N PRO A 82 -19.29 5.63 -11.24
CA PRO A 82 -18.35 4.50 -11.18
C PRO A 82 -18.09 3.86 -12.55
N GLY A 83 -16.84 3.48 -12.83
CA GLY A 83 -16.41 2.93 -14.11
C GLY A 83 -16.99 1.54 -14.40
N GLY A 84 -17.21 0.73 -13.36
CA GLY A 84 -17.70 -0.65 -13.46
C GLY A 84 -19.02 -0.82 -14.22
N PHE A 85 -19.29 -2.05 -14.68
CA PHE A 85 -20.46 -2.35 -15.54
C PHE A 85 -21.81 -1.94 -14.92
N ILE A 86 -21.96 -2.13 -13.61
CA ILE A 86 -23.20 -1.83 -12.87
C ILE A 86 -23.37 -0.35 -12.50
N LYS A 87 -22.37 0.50 -12.76
CA LYS A 87 -22.37 1.94 -12.42
C LYS A 87 -22.68 2.22 -10.94
N ARG A 88 -22.18 1.37 -10.05
CA ARG A 88 -22.32 1.43 -8.59
C ARG A 88 -21.06 0.90 -7.92
N GLU A 89 -20.66 1.54 -6.82
CA GLU A 89 -19.57 1.08 -5.97
C GLU A 89 -19.92 -0.28 -5.34
N ALA A 90 -19.00 -1.23 -5.39
CA ALA A 90 -19.24 -2.61 -4.97
C ALA A 90 -18.29 -3.04 -3.86
N ARG A 91 -17.03 -3.33 -4.19
CA ARG A 91 -16.01 -3.73 -3.22
C ARG A 91 -15.22 -2.51 -2.77
N PRO A 92 -14.81 -2.43 -1.49
CA PRO A 92 -13.88 -1.41 -1.04
C PRO A 92 -12.60 -1.40 -1.89
N SER A 93 -12.13 -0.21 -2.24
CA SER A 93 -10.84 -0.03 -2.90
C SER A 93 -9.70 -0.40 -1.96
N GLU A 94 -8.49 -0.58 -2.51
CA GLU A 94 -7.29 -0.78 -1.71
C GLU A 94 -7.10 0.39 -0.72
N LYS A 95 -7.22 1.64 -1.22
CA LYS A 95 -7.11 2.86 -0.41
C LYS A 95 -8.11 2.91 0.74
N ALA A 96 -9.37 2.50 0.50
CA ALA A 96 -10.39 2.41 1.54
C ALA A 96 -10.02 1.37 2.61
N ILE A 97 -9.50 0.20 2.21
CA ILE A 97 -9.06 -0.84 3.15
C ILE A 97 -7.84 -0.39 3.96
N LEU A 98 -6.86 0.26 3.34
CA LEU A 98 -5.69 0.81 4.01
C LEU A 98 -6.08 1.91 4.99
N THR A 99 -7.00 2.80 4.61
CA THR A 99 -7.52 3.85 5.49
C THR A 99 -8.31 3.25 6.66
N ALA A 100 -9.12 2.22 6.45
CA ALA A 100 -9.81 1.51 7.53
C ALA A 100 -8.83 0.93 8.55
N ARG A 101 -7.71 0.35 8.07
CA ARG A 101 -6.64 -0.15 8.93
C ARG A 101 -5.90 0.96 9.66
N LEU A 102 -5.61 2.07 8.99
CA LEU A 102 -4.97 3.26 9.56
C LEU A 102 -5.77 3.78 10.76
N ILE A 103 -7.11 3.71 10.72
CA ILE A 103 -7.98 4.10 11.83
C ILE A 103 -8.06 3.00 12.90
N ASP A 104 -8.26 1.74 12.51
CA ASP A 104 -8.43 0.62 13.47
C ASP A 104 -7.23 0.48 14.41
N ARG A 105 -6.01 0.60 13.86
CA ARG A 105 -4.73 0.42 14.57
C ARG A 105 -4.61 1.30 15.84
N PRO A 106 -4.74 2.64 15.77
CA PRO A 106 -4.67 3.50 16.96
C PRO A 106 -5.98 3.58 17.76
N VAL A 107 -7.14 3.26 17.17
CA VAL A 107 -8.44 3.29 17.88
C VAL A 107 -8.63 2.07 18.78
N ARG A 108 -8.29 0.87 18.29
CA ARG A 108 -8.53 -0.41 18.98
C ARG A 108 -7.95 -0.50 20.39
N PRO A 109 -6.70 -0.06 20.67
CA PRO A 109 -6.11 -0.13 22.01
C PRO A 109 -6.73 0.84 23.02
N ARG A 110 -7.60 1.77 22.59
CA ARG A 110 -8.20 2.79 23.44
C ARG A 110 -9.54 2.38 24.05
N PHE A 111 -10.04 1.18 23.75
CA PHE A 111 -11.18 0.63 24.45
C PHE A 111 -10.72 0.02 25.80
N PRO A 112 -11.55 0.10 26.85
CA PRO A 112 -11.25 -0.54 28.13
C PRO A 112 -11.00 -2.04 28.00
N ARG A 113 -10.17 -2.61 28.88
CA ARG A 113 -9.91 -4.06 28.87
C ARG A 113 -11.21 -4.83 29.17
N GLY A 114 -11.44 -5.92 28.46
CA GLY A 114 -12.66 -6.73 28.59
C GLY A 114 -13.88 -6.19 27.83
N PHE A 115 -13.80 -5.00 27.24
CA PHE A 115 -14.88 -4.46 26.43
C PHE A 115 -15.07 -5.30 25.15
N SER A 116 -16.22 -5.96 25.04
CA SER A 116 -16.54 -6.95 23.99
C SER A 116 -17.83 -6.63 23.23
N ASN A 117 -18.40 -5.46 23.47
CA ASN A 117 -19.54 -4.96 22.69
C ASN A 117 -19.11 -4.72 21.25
N GLU A 118 -19.97 -5.08 20.30
CA GLU A 118 -19.73 -4.84 18.88
C GLU A 118 -19.76 -3.34 18.60
N VAL A 119 -18.69 -2.82 18.00
CA VAL A 119 -18.54 -1.40 17.64
C VAL A 119 -18.28 -1.31 16.14
N GLN A 120 -19.04 -0.47 15.45
CA GLN A 120 -18.83 -0.16 14.04
C GLN A 120 -18.59 1.35 13.87
N ILE A 121 -17.53 1.67 13.13
CA ILE A 121 -17.19 3.02 12.69
C ILE A 121 -17.31 3.05 11.18
N ILE A 122 -18.06 4.00 10.63
CA ILE A 122 -18.20 4.17 9.18
C ILE A 122 -17.80 5.60 8.83
N ALA A 123 -16.79 5.76 7.98
CA ALA A 123 -16.44 7.04 7.39
C ALA A 123 -16.86 7.05 5.91
N THR A 124 -17.84 7.89 5.57
CA THR A 124 -18.31 8.08 4.20
C THR A 124 -17.75 9.37 3.64
N ILE A 125 -17.04 9.30 2.51
CA ILE A 125 -16.52 10.47 1.82
C ILE A 125 -17.66 11.04 0.99
N LEU A 126 -18.11 12.25 1.33
CA LEU A 126 -19.28 12.90 0.72
C LEU A 126 -18.90 13.90 -0.37
N SER A 127 -17.73 14.53 -0.25
CA SER A 127 -17.17 15.49 -1.20
C SER A 127 -15.65 15.42 -1.13
N THR A 128 -14.97 15.60 -2.26
CA THR A 128 -13.53 15.79 -2.31
C THR A 128 -13.17 16.94 -3.26
N ASP A 129 -12.26 17.80 -2.82
CA ASP A 129 -11.64 18.84 -3.64
C ASP A 129 -10.44 18.32 -4.45
N GLN A 130 -10.07 17.05 -4.27
CA GLN A 130 -8.83 16.46 -4.80
C GLN A 130 -7.56 17.25 -4.40
N GLU A 131 -7.63 18.07 -3.35
CA GLU A 131 -6.49 18.74 -2.72
C GLU A 131 -6.19 18.18 -1.34
N ASN A 132 -7.23 17.91 -0.54
CA ASN A 132 -7.09 17.46 0.84
C ASN A 132 -7.28 15.95 0.95
N ALA A 133 -6.27 15.25 1.44
CA ALA A 133 -6.33 13.81 1.67
C ALA A 133 -7.35 13.48 2.77
N TYR A 134 -8.29 12.59 2.47
CA TYR A 134 -9.40 12.27 3.37
C TYR A 134 -9.02 11.35 4.55
N ASP A 135 -7.86 10.70 4.50
CA ASP A 135 -7.51 9.60 5.42
C ASP A 135 -7.26 10.08 6.87
N VAL A 136 -6.44 11.11 7.05
CA VAL A 136 -6.22 11.74 8.37
C VAL A 136 -7.51 12.39 8.91
N MET A 137 -8.35 12.91 8.01
CA MET A 137 -9.66 13.46 8.36
C MET A 137 -10.64 12.36 8.83
N ALA A 138 -10.60 11.19 8.20
CA ALA A 138 -11.43 10.05 8.57
C ALA A 138 -11.07 9.54 9.97
N LEU A 139 -9.77 9.48 10.32
CA LEU A 139 -9.32 9.14 11.67
C LEU A 139 -9.79 10.18 12.69
N LEU A 140 -9.60 11.47 12.38
CA LEU A 140 -10.09 12.55 13.23
C LEU A 140 -11.60 12.45 13.48
N GLY A 141 -12.38 12.19 12.43
CA GLY A 141 -13.84 12.02 12.53
C GLY A 141 -14.23 10.79 13.32
N ALA A 142 -13.51 9.67 13.18
CA ALA A 142 -13.75 8.44 13.93
C ALA A 142 -13.54 8.66 15.43
N SER A 143 -12.41 9.28 15.79
CA SER A 143 -12.12 9.65 17.17
C SER A 143 -13.14 10.65 17.70
N ALA A 144 -13.51 11.68 16.93
CA ALA A 144 -14.49 12.67 17.36
C ALA A 144 -15.87 12.05 17.60
N ALA A 145 -16.33 11.18 16.69
CA ALA A 145 -17.61 10.47 16.82
C ALA A 145 -17.63 9.57 18.06
N LEU A 146 -16.57 8.80 18.32
CA LEU A 146 -16.45 8.01 19.56
C LEU A 146 -16.40 8.91 20.79
N THR A 147 -15.67 10.03 20.73
CA THR A 147 -15.48 10.96 21.85
C THR A 147 -16.80 11.59 22.30
N ILE A 148 -17.65 12.02 21.36
CA ILE A 148 -18.98 12.59 21.69
C ILE A 148 -20.05 11.54 22.01
N SER A 149 -19.82 10.26 21.67
CA SER A 149 -20.78 9.18 21.93
C SER A 149 -20.80 8.76 23.39
N GLU A 150 -21.79 7.96 23.75
CA GLU A 150 -21.89 7.26 25.02
C GLU A 150 -20.96 6.03 25.14
N VAL A 151 -20.29 5.61 24.06
CA VAL A 151 -19.46 4.39 24.06
C VAL A 151 -18.17 4.59 24.88
N PRO A 152 -17.78 3.64 25.76
CA PRO A 152 -16.51 3.70 26.48
C PRO A 152 -15.32 3.77 25.51
N PHE A 153 -14.56 4.86 25.58
CA PHE A 153 -13.43 5.11 24.71
C PHE A 153 -12.45 6.07 25.39
N GLN A 154 -11.19 5.66 25.50
CA GLN A 154 -10.12 6.43 26.14
C GLN A 154 -9.44 7.37 25.13
N GLY A 155 -10.22 8.18 24.41
CA GLY A 155 -9.73 9.21 23.49
C GLY A 155 -9.61 10.59 24.15
N PRO A 156 -9.52 11.67 23.35
CA PRO A 156 -9.44 11.66 21.89
C PRO A 156 -8.04 11.26 21.37
N ILE A 157 -7.99 10.83 20.12
CA ILE A 157 -6.78 10.71 19.32
C ILE A 157 -6.93 11.55 18.05
N ALA A 158 -5.81 11.95 17.45
CA ALA A 158 -5.81 12.64 16.17
C ALA A 158 -4.64 12.17 15.31
N ALA A 159 -4.69 12.49 14.02
CA ALA A 159 -3.61 12.21 13.10
C ALA A 159 -3.34 13.41 12.19
N VAL A 160 -2.08 13.53 11.78
CA VAL A 160 -1.64 14.45 10.74
C VAL A 160 -0.73 13.70 9.77
N ARG A 161 -0.61 14.23 8.56
CA ARG A 161 0.38 13.79 7.57
C ARG A 161 1.52 14.79 7.57
N VAL A 162 2.76 14.31 7.65
CA VAL A 162 3.97 15.12 7.53
C VAL A 162 4.67 14.73 6.23
N GLY A 163 4.85 15.71 5.35
CA GLY A 163 5.60 15.59 4.12
C GLY A 163 7.01 16.16 4.27
N SER A 164 7.97 15.70 3.47
CA SER A 164 9.23 16.42 3.20
C SER A 164 9.29 16.79 1.74
N ILE A 165 9.51 18.06 1.40
CA ILE A 165 9.70 18.55 0.03
C ILE A 165 11.04 19.28 -0.02
N GLY A 166 12.02 18.72 -0.74
CA GLY A 166 13.36 19.32 -0.81
C GLY A 166 14.02 19.44 0.56
N GLY A 167 13.72 18.53 1.48
CA GLY A 167 14.19 18.54 2.87
C GLY A 167 13.39 19.43 3.84
N GLU A 168 12.42 20.22 3.38
CA GLU A 168 11.55 21.02 4.26
C GLU A 168 10.29 20.23 4.66
N LEU A 169 10.02 20.19 5.97
CA LEU A 169 8.86 19.47 6.50
C LEU A 169 7.57 20.30 6.42
N VAL A 170 6.50 19.67 5.94
CA VAL A 170 5.18 20.30 5.73
C VAL A 170 4.08 19.49 6.41
N ILE A 171 3.18 20.15 7.13
CA ILE A 171 1.99 19.52 7.73
C ILE A 171 0.84 19.48 6.72
N ASN A 172 0.22 18.31 6.60
CA ASN A 172 -0.92 18.01 5.73
C ASN A 172 -0.72 18.52 4.29
N PRO A 173 0.34 18.07 3.59
CA PRO A 173 0.57 18.45 2.18
C PRO A 173 -0.67 18.13 1.33
N THR A 174 -0.90 18.91 0.28
CA THR A 174 -2.01 18.67 -0.65
C THR A 174 -1.72 17.46 -1.53
N LEU A 175 -2.77 16.83 -2.07
CA LEU A 175 -2.64 15.68 -2.97
C LEU A 175 -1.74 15.97 -4.19
N PRO A 176 -1.80 17.15 -4.85
CA PRO A 176 -0.84 17.49 -5.91
C PRO A 176 0.63 17.47 -5.45
N GLN A 177 0.90 17.89 -4.21
CA GLN A 177 2.25 17.90 -3.65
C GLN A 177 2.79 16.48 -3.37
N PHE A 178 1.98 15.43 -3.42
CA PHE A 178 2.43 14.07 -3.08
C PHE A 178 3.53 13.55 -4.02
N SER A 179 3.53 13.99 -5.28
CA SER A 179 4.55 13.64 -6.26
C SER A 179 5.92 14.27 -5.98
N GLU A 180 5.98 15.28 -5.12
CA GLU A 180 7.19 16.01 -4.74
C GLU A 180 7.73 15.57 -3.37
N LEU A 181 7.10 14.58 -2.73
CA LEU A 181 7.44 14.19 -1.35
C LEU A 181 8.62 13.21 -1.30
N ASP A 182 9.71 13.64 -0.68
CA ASP A 182 10.81 12.75 -0.26
C ASP A 182 10.37 11.83 0.89
N LEU A 183 9.51 12.34 1.77
CA LEU A 183 8.92 11.63 2.90
C LEU A 183 7.42 11.86 2.92
N ASN A 184 6.65 10.81 3.12
CA ASN A 184 5.21 10.87 3.30
C ASN A 184 4.78 10.03 4.51
N MET A 185 4.63 10.68 5.66
CA MET A 185 4.41 10.03 6.95
C MET A 185 3.09 10.43 7.58
N ILE A 186 2.21 9.46 7.86
CA ILE A 186 1.04 9.66 8.72
C ILE A 186 1.40 9.31 10.16
N ILE A 187 1.04 10.20 11.07
CA ILE A 187 1.33 10.10 12.49
C ILE A 187 0.03 10.26 13.27
N ALA A 188 -0.29 9.29 14.12
CA ALA A 188 -1.43 9.38 15.02
C ALA A 188 -1.02 9.27 16.49
N GLY A 189 -1.69 10.02 17.34
CA GLY A 189 -1.35 10.12 18.76
C GLY A 189 -2.45 10.73 19.62
N THR A 190 -2.18 10.80 20.91
CA THR A 190 -2.91 11.60 21.90
C THR A 190 -2.28 13.00 22.00
N GLU A 191 -2.83 13.84 22.87
CA GLU A 191 -2.28 15.16 23.20
C GLU A 191 -0.80 15.15 23.66
N ASP A 192 -0.33 14.03 24.20
CA ASP A 192 0.97 13.89 24.86
C ASP A 192 1.82 12.69 24.38
N SER A 193 1.32 11.87 23.45
CA SER A 193 2.02 10.66 23.02
C SER A 193 1.72 10.26 21.58
N ILE A 194 2.71 9.65 20.92
CA ILE A 194 2.53 9.00 19.62
C ILE A 194 2.06 7.56 19.84
N LEU A 195 1.15 7.09 19.00
CA LEU A 195 0.57 5.75 19.06
C LEU A 195 0.84 4.92 17.81
N MET A 196 0.85 5.57 16.65
CA MET A 196 0.93 4.88 15.37
C MET A 196 1.66 5.74 14.34
N LEU A 197 2.49 5.09 13.52
CA LEU A 197 3.15 5.69 12.36
C LEU A 197 2.94 4.82 11.12
N GLU A 198 2.85 5.47 9.97
CA GLU A 198 2.98 4.81 8.67
C GLU A 198 3.61 5.78 7.67
N ALA A 199 4.74 5.40 7.08
CA ALA A 199 5.50 6.25 6.17
C ALA A 199 5.99 5.50 4.94
N GLY A 200 6.12 6.24 3.84
CA GLY A 200 6.98 5.92 2.70
C GLY A 200 7.95 7.07 2.46
N GLY A 201 9.11 6.80 1.86
CA GLY A 201 10.06 7.85 1.49
C GLY A 201 11.13 7.38 0.51
N ASP A 202 11.84 8.32 -0.11
CA ASP A 202 12.99 8.05 -0.98
C ASP A 202 14.29 8.17 -0.17
N GLU A 203 14.72 7.05 0.42
CA GLU A 203 15.97 6.94 1.19
C GLU A 203 16.12 8.02 2.28
N VAL A 204 15.06 8.20 3.06
CA VAL A 204 14.98 9.24 4.10
C VAL A 204 15.80 8.85 5.33
N SER A 205 16.57 9.78 5.89
CA SER A 205 17.35 9.54 7.10
C SER A 205 16.49 9.33 8.34
N GLU A 206 17.02 8.60 9.32
CA GLU A 206 16.41 8.43 10.65
C GLU A 206 16.21 9.79 11.37
N GLU A 207 17.07 10.77 11.12
CA GLU A 207 16.97 12.12 11.68
C GLU A 207 15.75 12.89 11.11
N THR A 208 15.56 12.86 9.80
CA THR A 208 14.41 13.50 9.14
C THR A 208 13.10 12.89 9.60
N ALA A 209 13.04 11.55 9.71
CA ALA A 209 11.87 10.86 10.25
C ALA A 209 11.56 11.30 11.69
N MET A 210 12.59 11.42 12.55
CA MET A 210 12.41 11.91 13.91
C MET A 210 11.99 13.38 13.97
N ALA A 211 12.49 14.22 13.06
CA ALA A 211 12.04 15.61 12.95
C ALA A 211 10.55 15.68 12.57
N ALA A 212 10.08 14.82 11.65
CA ALA A 212 8.66 14.71 11.30
C ALA A 212 7.79 14.28 12.49
N VAL A 213 8.23 13.28 13.27
CA VAL A 213 7.56 12.85 14.50
C VAL A 213 7.43 13.99 15.51
N ARG A 214 8.50 14.76 15.72
CA ARG A 214 8.48 15.92 16.63
C ARG A 214 7.53 17.02 16.14
N MET A 215 7.53 17.31 14.84
CA MET A 215 6.67 18.35 14.25
C MET A 215 5.17 18.00 14.38
N ALA A 216 4.81 16.73 14.31
CA ALA A 216 3.41 16.29 14.34
C ALA A 216 2.70 16.45 15.71
N GLN A 217 3.44 16.45 16.82
CA GLN A 217 2.84 16.41 18.17
C GLN A 217 1.95 17.62 18.47
N GLU A 218 2.36 18.82 18.08
CA GLU A 218 1.60 20.05 18.36
C GLU A 218 0.28 20.11 17.57
N PRO A 219 0.27 19.89 16.24
CA PRO A 219 -0.97 19.72 15.48
C PRO A 219 -1.92 18.64 16.04
N ILE A 220 -1.38 17.48 16.43
CA ILE A 220 -2.17 16.40 17.03
C ILE A 220 -2.83 16.85 18.34
N ARG A 221 -2.08 17.57 19.19
CA ARG A 221 -2.60 18.17 20.43
C ARG A 221 -3.75 19.11 20.16
N GLN A 222 -3.59 20.04 19.21
CA GLN A 222 -4.64 21.00 18.84
C GLN A 222 -5.91 20.29 18.34
N LEU A 223 -5.77 19.24 17.53
CA LEU A 223 -6.89 18.43 17.06
C LEU A 223 -7.55 17.60 18.16
N CYS A 224 -6.81 17.12 19.16
CA CYS A 224 -7.37 16.48 20.35
C CYS A 224 -8.19 17.48 21.19
N GLN A 225 -7.66 18.68 21.40
CA GLN A 225 -8.35 19.75 22.11
C GLN A 225 -9.64 20.18 21.40
N LEU A 226 -9.62 20.25 20.06
CA LEU A 226 -10.81 20.53 19.25
C LEU A 226 -11.93 19.50 19.47
N GLN A 227 -11.58 18.22 19.56
CA GLN A 227 -12.55 17.15 19.86
C GLN A 227 -13.10 17.26 21.28
N GLU A 228 -12.26 17.64 22.24
CA GLU A 228 -12.67 17.85 23.62
C GLU A 228 -13.61 19.07 23.75
N GLU A 229 -13.36 20.14 23.00
CA GLU A 229 -14.31 21.26 22.91
C GLU A 229 -15.66 20.84 22.33
N LEU A 230 -15.65 19.99 21.31
CA LEU A 230 -16.87 19.43 20.73
C LEU A 230 -17.60 18.54 21.75
N ARG A 231 -16.87 17.72 22.51
CA ARG A 231 -17.41 16.87 23.59
C ARG A 231 -18.06 17.69 24.69
N ARG A 232 -17.42 18.79 25.13
CA ARG A 232 -18.01 19.67 26.16
C ARG A 232 -19.31 20.32 25.71
N ALA A 233 -19.45 20.59 24.41
CA ALA A 233 -20.62 21.23 23.85
C ALA A 233 -21.75 20.23 23.50
N ALA A 234 -21.42 19.03 23.03
CA ALA A 234 -22.35 18.10 22.39
C ALA A 234 -22.24 16.63 22.86
N GLY A 235 -21.27 16.32 23.73
CA GLY A 235 -20.95 14.97 24.13
C GLY A 235 -21.98 14.37 25.07
N LYS A 236 -22.21 13.08 24.93
CA LYS A 236 -23.06 12.28 25.81
C LYS A 236 -22.26 11.69 26.96
N GLU A 237 -22.94 11.35 28.04
CA GLU A 237 -22.35 10.63 29.16
C GLU A 237 -21.90 9.23 28.73
N LYS A 238 -20.70 8.84 29.14
CA LYS A 238 -20.14 7.51 28.82
C LYS A 238 -20.90 6.43 29.58
N TRP A 239 -21.11 5.28 28.95
CA TRP A 239 -21.61 4.10 29.63
C TRP A 239 -20.68 3.76 30.79
N PRO A 240 -21.22 3.47 31.98
CA PRO A 240 -20.41 2.91 33.05
C PRO A 240 -19.86 1.57 32.56
N PHE A 241 -18.55 1.40 32.66
CA PHE A 241 -17.89 0.15 32.35
C PHE A 241 -16.73 0.00 33.33
N GLU A 242 -16.78 -1.06 34.12
CA GLU A 242 -15.71 -1.45 35.01
C GLU A 242 -14.89 -2.54 34.31
N GLU A 243 -13.57 -2.35 34.25
CA GLU A 243 -12.70 -3.40 33.72
C GLU A 243 -12.82 -4.63 34.63
N PRO A 244 -12.90 -5.85 34.08
CA PRO A 244 -13.04 -7.05 34.90
C PRO A 244 -11.91 -7.18 35.93
N GLU A 245 -12.30 -7.30 37.21
CA GLU A 245 -11.33 -7.59 38.27
C GLU A 245 -10.80 -9.02 38.12
N VAL A 246 -9.53 -9.19 38.43
CA VAL A 246 -8.88 -10.51 38.49
C VAL A 246 -8.87 -10.97 39.94
N ASP A 247 -9.49 -12.13 40.24
CA ASP A 247 -9.38 -12.74 41.57
C ASP A 247 -7.90 -13.02 41.88
N GLN A 248 -7.32 -12.24 42.78
CA GLN A 248 -5.92 -12.33 43.16
C GLN A 248 -5.58 -13.66 43.86
N GLY A 249 -6.54 -14.25 44.58
CA GLY A 249 -6.39 -15.56 45.19
C GLY A 249 -6.33 -16.67 44.16
N LEU A 250 -7.21 -16.62 43.14
CA LEU A 250 -7.16 -17.55 42.01
C LEU A 250 -5.92 -17.34 41.15
N TYR A 251 -5.54 -16.09 40.89
CA TYR A 251 -4.32 -15.73 40.18
C TYR A 251 -3.09 -16.36 40.83
N GLY A 252 -2.91 -16.16 42.15
CA GLY A 252 -1.78 -16.73 42.88
C GLY A 252 -1.75 -18.26 42.85
N LYS A 253 -2.92 -18.92 42.87
CA LYS A 253 -3.00 -20.39 42.70
C LYS A 253 -2.56 -20.82 41.31
N VAL A 254 -3.13 -20.22 40.24
CA VAL A 254 -2.77 -20.53 38.85
C VAL A 254 -1.28 -20.29 38.61
N GLU A 255 -0.77 -19.14 39.08
CA GLU A 255 0.63 -18.77 38.99
C GLU A 255 1.53 -19.82 39.66
N SER A 256 1.21 -20.23 40.90
CA SER A 256 2.01 -21.23 41.63
C SER A 256 2.09 -22.60 40.91
N LEU A 257 1.07 -22.95 40.14
CA LEU A 257 1.00 -24.22 39.40
C LEU A 257 1.65 -24.14 38.01
N ALA A 258 1.60 -22.96 37.38
CA ALA A 258 2.00 -22.77 35.99
C ALA A 258 3.40 -22.17 35.81
N ARG A 259 3.82 -21.23 36.69
CA ARG A 259 4.96 -20.34 36.48
C ARG A 259 6.24 -21.10 36.12
N ALA A 260 6.67 -22.05 36.95
CA ALA A 260 7.92 -22.79 36.73
C ALA A 260 7.91 -23.56 35.39
N GLY A 261 6.80 -24.22 35.08
CA GLY A 261 6.64 -24.92 33.80
C GLY A 261 6.64 -23.97 32.61
N LEU A 262 5.98 -22.82 32.73
CA LEU A 262 5.95 -21.79 31.69
C LEU A 262 7.33 -21.16 31.48
N GLU A 263 8.09 -20.92 32.54
CA GLU A 263 9.47 -20.43 32.47
C GLU A 263 10.35 -21.42 31.70
N GLU A 264 10.28 -22.73 31.99
CA GLU A 264 11.02 -23.75 31.25
C GLU A 264 10.54 -23.89 29.79
N ALA A 265 9.23 -23.91 29.57
CA ALA A 265 8.66 -24.07 28.23
C ALA A 265 8.99 -22.89 27.32
N ASN A 266 9.02 -21.67 27.86
CA ASN A 266 9.35 -20.47 27.11
C ASN A 266 10.80 -20.42 26.63
N LEU A 267 11.70 -21.24 27.18
CA LEU A 267 13.10 -21.35 26.74
C LEU A 267 13.30 -22.32 25.58
N VAL A 268 12.24 -23.00 25.14
CA VAL A 268 12.28 -23.90 23.98
C VAL A 268 12.32 -23.06 22.70
N THR A 269 13.36 -23.28 21.88
CA THR A 269 13.62 -22.50 20.66
C THR A 269 12.56 -22.77 19.58
N ASP A 270 12.24 -24.04 19.30
CA ASP A 270 11.25 -24.38 18.26
C ASP A 270 9.84 -23.92 18.66
N LYS A 271 9.17 -23.20 17.74
CA LYS A 271 7.82 -22.65 17.97
C LYS A 271 6.80 -23.75 18.28
N ARG A 272 6.79 -24.84 17.52
CA ARG A 272 5.75 -25.88 17.64
C ARG A 272 5.92 -26.67 18.92
N GLU A 273 7.16 -27.04 19.25
CA GLU A 273 7.48 -27.70 20.50
C GLU A 273 7.12 -26.81 21.71
N ARG A 274 7.49 -25.52 21.67
CA ARG A 274 7.12 -24.55 22.71
C ARG A 274 5.60 -24.47 22.89
N SER A 275 4.85 -24.32 21.81
CA SER A 275 3.37 -24.27 21.86
C SER A 275 2.76 -25.54 22.46
N ASN A 276 3.28 -26.71 22.10
CA ASN A 276 2.81 -27.98 22.67
C ASN A 276 3.04 -28.05 24.19
N ARG A 277 4.24 -27.69 24.66
CA ARG A 277 4.56 -27.69 26.09
C ARG A 277 3.70 -26.70 26.89
N ILE A 278 3.49 -25.49 26.36
CA ILE A 278 2.60 -24.50 26.97
C ILE A 278 1.18 -25.05 27.09
N GLU A 279 0.68 -25.72 26.05
CA GLU A 279 -0.65 -26.30 26.05
C GLU A 279 -0.78 -27.50 27.02
N GLU A 280 0.26 -28.33 27.16
CA GLU A 280 0.34 -29.37 28.19
C GLU A 280 0.24 -28.77 29.61
N ILE A 281 0.96 -27.67 29.88
CA ILE A 281 0.92 -26.96 31.16
C ILE A 281 -0.47 -26.38 31.41
N ARG A 282 -1.05 -25.68 30.44
CA ARG A 282 -2.41 -25.13 30.54
C ARG A 282 -3.43 -26.24 30.84
N ASN A 283 -3.35 -27.37 30.15
CA ASN A 283 -4.24 -28.50 30.37
C ASN A 283 -4.04 -29.16 31.73
N LYS A 284 -2.80 -29.25 32.22
CA LYS A 284 -2.51 -29.74 33.57
C LYS A 284 -3.12 -28.83 34.64
N VAL A 285 -2.97 -27.53 34.51
CA VAL A 285 -3.54 -26.55 35.46
C VAL A 285 -5.06 -26.57 35.41
N ARG A 286 -5.65 -26.57 34.20
CA ARG A 286 -7.11 -26.69 34.02
C ARG A 286 -7.66 -27.95 34.70
N LYS A 287 -7.05 -29.12 34.52
CA LYS A 287 -7.47 -30.37 35.16
C LYS A 287 -7.37 -30.37 36.68
N GLN A 288 -6.52 -29.52 37.27
CA GLN A 288 -6.37 -29.42 38.73
C GLN A 288 -7.35 -28.44 39.36
N LEU A 289 -7.74 -27.40 38.63
CA LEU A 289 -8.59 -26.31 39.14
C LEU A 289 -10.04 -26.41 38.70
N ILE A 290 -10.33 -27.19 37.65
CA ILE A 290 -11.63 -27.30 37.00
C ILE A 290 -11.97 -28.78 36.84
N ASN A 291 -13.22 -29.15 37.07
CA ASN A 291 -13.80 -30.47 36.82
C ASN A 291 -15.08 -30.35 35.98
N ASP A 292 -15.68 -31.49 35.59
CA ASP A 292 -16.87 -31.52 34.73
C ASP A 292 -18.10 -30.82 35.35
N ASP A 293 -18.11 -30.64 36.69
CA ASP A 293 -19.17 -29.97 37.43
C ASP A 293 -18.88 -28.47 37.69
N SER A 294 -17.74 -27.96 37.21
CA SER A 294 -17.34 -26.57 37.45
C SER A 294 -18.13 -25.59 36.60
N PRO A 295 -18.48 -24.39 37.12
CA PRO A 295 -19.13 -23.35 36.33
C PRO A 295 -18.29 -22.94 35.12
N GLU A 296 -18.95 -22.68 33.98
CA GLU A 296 -18.29 -22.22 32.74
C GLU A 296 -17.51 -20.92 32.93
N GLU A 297 -18.00 -20.03 33.80
CA GLU A 297 -17.35 -18.78 34.20
C GLU A 297 -15.97 -19.02 34.84
N LEU A 298 -15.87 -19.97 35.77
CA LEU A 298 -14.60 -20.34 36.41
C LEU A 298 -13.61 -20.89 35.38
N ALA A 299 -14.08 -21.70 34.42
CA ALA A 299 -13.24 -22.24 33.36
C ALA A 299 -12.71 -21.14 32.42
N GLY A 300 -13.54 -20.15 32.11
CA GLY A 300 -13.16 -18.94 31.39
C GLY A 300 -12.12 -18.11 32.16
N GLU A 301 -12.34 -17.89 33.46
CA GLU A 301 -11.45 -17.12 34.32
C GLU A 301 -10.06 -17.78 34.46
N VAL A 302 -10.00 -19.09 34.75
CA VAL A 302 -8.74 -19.85 34.79
C VAL A 302 -7.99 -19.76 33.46
N THR A 303 -8.71 -19.83 32.34
CA THR A 303 -8.11 -19.69 31.00
C THR A 303 -7.54 -18.30 30.77
N SER A 304 -8.26 -17.25 31.18
CA SER A 304 -7.81 -15.86 31.09
C SER A 304 -6.58 -15.61 31.95
N ILE A 305 -6.60 -16.09 33.20
CA ILE A 305 -5.48 -15.99 34.14
C ILE A 305 -4.26 -16.74 33.62
N LEU A 306 -4.41 -17.94 33.06
CA LEU A 306 -3.30 -18.67 32.44
C LEU A 306 -2.59 -17.85 31.34
N LYS A 307 -3.37 -17.18 30.48
CA LYS A 307 -2.82 -16.28 29.45
C LYS A 307 -2.12 -15.07 30.08
N ALA A 308 -2.66 -14.51 31.16
CA ALA A 308 -2.05 -13.40 31.88
C ALA A 308 -0.72 -13.78 32.54
N VAL A 309 -0.65 -14.95 33.20
CA VAL A 309 0.57 -15.48 33.82
C VAL A 309 1.64 -15.76 32.77
N GLU A 310 1.29 -16.38 31.65
CA GLU A 310 2.23 -16.60 30.53
C GLU A 310 2.78 -15.27 29.99
N LYS A 311 1.91 -14.28 29.82
CA LYS A 311 2.31 -12.94 29.41
C LYS A 311 3.28 -12.32 30.42
N ASP A 312 3.01 -12.39 31.71
CA ASP A 312 3.92 -11.87 32.74
C ASP A 312 5.28 -12.59 32.72
N VAL A 313 5.27 -13.93 32.66
CA VAL A 313 6.50 -14.75 32.62
C VAL A 313 7.41 -14.35 31.46
N VAL A 314 6.86 -14.28 30.24
CA VAL A 314 7.64 -13.91 29.06
C VAL A 314 8.15 -12.47 29.17
N ARG A 315 7.30 -11.54 29.62
CA ARG A 315 7.67 -10.13 29.71
C ARG A 315 8.72 -9.88 30.78
N ARG A 316 8.64 -10.55 31.93
CA ARG A 316 9.65 -10.47 32.99
C ARG A 316 10.99 -11.03 32.49
N SER A 317 10.97 -12.19 31.84
CA SER A 317 12.17 -12.79 31.23
C SER A 317 12.86 -11.81 30.27
N ILE A 318 12.09 -11.14 29.42
CA ILE A 318 12.64 -10.18 28.46
C ILE A 318 13.07 -8.88 29.15
N ALA A 319 12.16 -8.21 29.86
CA ALA A 319 12.38 -6.86 30.35
C ALA A 319 13.36 -6.79 31.52
N VAL A 320 13.35 -7.79 32.41
CA VAL A 320 14.16 -7.84 33.64
C VAL A 320 15.35 -8.76 33.46
N ASP A 321 15.11 -10.03 33.11
CA ASP A 321 16.18 -11.04 33.02
C ASP A 321 17.00 -10.93 31.72
N LYS A 322 16.59 -10.02 30.81
CA LYS A 322 17.21 -9.75 29.50
C LYS A 322 17.38 -11.00 28.64
N ARG A 323 16.43 -11.94 28.75
CA ARG A 323 16.43 -13.23 28.07
C ARG A 323 15.20 -13.40 27.19
N ARG A 324 15.43 -13.61 25.90
CA ARG A 324 14.38 -13.87 24.90
C ARG A 324 13.92 -15.34 24.93
N PRO A 325 12.67 -15.65 24.52
CA PRO A 325 12.16 -17.02 24.49
C PRO A 325 13.01 -17.99 23.65
N ASP A 326 13.58 -17.52 22.55
CA ASP A 326 14.42 -18.34 21.69
C ASP A 326 15.92 -18.32 22.06
N GLY A 327 16.28 -17.64 23.16
CA GLY A 327 17.64 -17.56 23.69
C GLY A 327 18.53 -16.50 23.05
N ARG A 328 18.04 -15.75 22.05
CA ARG A 328 18.81 -14.69 21.39
C ARG A 328 19.11 -13.50 22.31
N GLY A 329 20.13 -12.74 21.96
CA GLY A 329 20.34 -11.38 22.46
C GLY A 329 19.28 -10.40 21.95
N ALA A 330 19.16 -9.25 22.61
CA ALA A 330 18.18 -8.21 22.25
C ALA A 330 18.37 -7.68 20.81
N GLU A 331 19.62 -7.56 20.35
CA GLU A 331 19.95 -7.04 19.01
C GLU A 331 20.14 -8.13 17.94
N GLU A 332 20.08 -9.40 18.34
CA GLU A 332 20.43 -10.52 17.47
C GLU A 332 19.31 -10.86 16.48
N VAL A 333 19.67 -10.93 15.19
CA VAL A 333 18.79 -11.34 14.08
C VAL A 333 18.80 -12.86 13.95
N ARG A 334 17.65 -13.49 13.63
CA ARG A 334 17.61 -14.94 13.37
C ARG A 334 18.45 -15.31 12.16
N HIS A 335 18.78 -16.60 12.04
CA HIS A 335 19.46 -17.13 10.86
C HIS A 335 18.70 -16.76 9.57
N ILE A 336 19.44 -16.31 8.56
CA ILE A 336 18.91 -15.92 7.25
C ILE A 336 19.49 -16.84 6.18
N SER A 337 18.64 -17.33 5.30
CA SER A 337 19.01 -17.97 4.04
C SER A 337 18.21 -17.35 2.89
N CYS A 338 18.89 -17.19 1.76
CA CYS A 338 18.34 -16.59 0.56
C CYS A 338 18.65 -17.51 -0.63
N GLU A 339 17.66 -17.70 -1.51
CA GLU A 339 17.84 -18.38 -2.79
C GLU A 339 17.16 -17.55 -3.88
N VAL A 340 17.71 -17.55 -5.10
CA VAL A 340 17.17 -16.84 -6.27
C VAL A 340 17.03 -17.83 -7.44
N GLY A 341 16.15 -17.53 -8.41
CA GLY A 341 15.88 -18.45 -9.52
C GLY A 341 15.20 -19.76 -9.09
N VAL A 342 14.47 -19.75 -7.98
CA VAL A 342 13.81 -20.93 -7.38
C VAL A 342 12.62 -21.45 -8.19
N ALA A 343 12.00 -20.60 -9.02
CA ALA A 343 10.88 -20.97 -9.88
C ALA A 343 11.31 -20.97 -11.36
N PRO A 344 11.26 -22.13 -12.06
CA PRO A 344 11.90 -22.29 -13.39
C PRO A 344 11.37 -21.43 -14.53
N ARG A 345 10.15 -20.90 -14.43
CA ARG A 345 9.44 -20.21 -15.53
C ARG A 345 9.08 -18.77 -15.23
N THR A 346 9.24 -18.33 -14.00
CA THR A 346 8.96 -16.94 -13.63
C THR A 346 10.07 -16.04 -14.13
N HIS A 347 9.75 -14.77 -14.39
CA HIS A 347 10.76 -13.83 -14.89
C HIS A 347 11.81 -13.52 -13.83
N GLY A 348 11.44 -13.53 -12.55
CA GLY A 348 12.37 -13.60 -11.43
C GLY A 348 11.72 -14.28 -10.24
N SER A 349 12.54 -14.86 -9.37
CA SER A 349 12.04 -15.49 -8.15
C SER A 349 13.07 -15.49 -7.04
N ALA A 350 12.58 -15.43 -5.81
CA ALA A 350 13.43 -15.57 -4.64
C ALA A 350 12.71 -16.31 -3.51
N LEU A 351 13.48 -17.06 -2.73
CA LEU A 351 13.06 -17.64 -1.46
C LEU A 351 13.88 -16.99 -0.36
N PHE A 352 13.25 -16.16 0.45
CA PHE A 352 13.87 -15.53 1.60
C PHE A 352 13.36 -16.19 2.88
N THR A 353 14.27 -16.72 3.69
CA THR A 353 13.95 -17.34 4.98
C THR A 353 14.72 -16.65 6.10
N ARG A 354 14.00 -16.21 7.14
CA ARG A 354 14.58 -15.67 8.38
C ARG A 354 13.99 -16.39 9.58
N GLY A 355 14.77 -17.29 10.17
CA GLY A 355 14.28 -18.24 11.19
C GLY A 355 13.13 -19.08 10.65
N GLN A 356 11.97 -19.00 11.30
CA GLN A 356 10.72 -19.69 10.90
C GLN A 356 9.74 -18.74 10.19
N THR A 357 10.27 -17.80 9.41
CA THR A 357 9.51 -16.94 8.51
C THR A 357 10.09 -17.09 7.12
N GLN A 358 9.27 -17.56 6.18
CA GLN A 358 9.70 -17.84 4.81
C GLN A 358 8.73 -17.19 3.83
N ALA A 359 9.27 -16.42 2.90
CA ALA A 359 8.55 -15.78 1.81
C ALA A 359 9.14 -16.25 0.47
N MET A 360 8.31 -16.84 -0.37
CA MET A 360 8.62 -17.09 -1.76
C MET A 360 8.02 -15.96 -2.59
N THR A 361 8.85 -15.16 -3.23
CA THR A 361 8.40 -14.07 -4.08
C THR A 361 8.60 -14.41 -5.55
N LEU A 362 7.54 -14.25 -6.33
CA LEU A 362 7.50 -14.51 -7.77
C LEU A 362 7.24 -13.22 -8.53
N LEU A 363 8.07 -12.93 -9.53
CA LEU A 363 7.98 -11.74 -10.37
C LEU A 363 7.49 -12.10 -11.77
N THR A 364 6.57 -11.27 -12.28
CA THR A 364 6.09 -11.27 -13.66
C THR A 364 6.24 -9.88 -14.26
N LEU A 365 6.65 -9.83 -15.52
CA LEU A 365 6.75 -8.61 -16.33
C LEU A 365 5.64 -8.67 -17.39
N GLY A 366 4.87 -7.59 -17.51
CA GLY A 366 3.84 -7.39 -18.53
C GLY A 366 4.18 -6.21 -19.45
N SER A 367 3.36 -5.98 -20.47
CA SER A 367 3.49 -4.76 -21.30
C SER A 367 2.97 -3.54 -20.53
N VAL A 368 3.09 -2.34 -21.11
CA VAL A 368 2.58 -1.10 -20.51
C VAL A 368 1.06 -1.18 -20.36
N GLY A 369 0.35 -1.75 -21.34
CA GLY A 369 -1.11 -1.98 -21.25
C GLY A 369 -1.59 -2.90 -20.11
N ASP A 370 -0.70 -3.66 -19.46
CA ASP A 370 -1.04 -4.54 -18.31
C ASP A 370 -1.14 -3.78 -16.98
N GLU A 371 -0.90 -2.46 -16.98
CA GLU A 371 -1.01 -1.60 -15.81
C GLU A 371 -2.35 -1.73 -15.09
N GLN A 372 -2.28 -1.67 -13.75
CA GLN A 372 -3.49 -1.68 -12.95
C GLN A 372 -4.14 -0.29 -12.98
N ARG A 373 -5.26 -0.17 -13.70
CA ARG A 373 -6.10 1.04 -13.65
C ARG A 373 -6.77 1.21 -12.29
N ILE A 374 -6.66 2.41 -11.72
CA ILE A 374 -7.26 2.79 -10.44
C ILE A 374 -8.50 3.64 -10.70
N ASP A 375 -9.67 3.10 -10.33
CA ASP A 375 -10.94 3.84 -10.30
C ASP A 375 -11.23 4.23 -8.83
N GLY A 376 -10.67 5.37 -8.40
CA GLY A 376 -10.72 5.86 -7.02
C GLY A 376 -10.99 7.35 -6.90
N LEU A 377 -11.05 7.86 -5.66
CA LEU A 377 -11.17 9.31 -5.38
C LEU A 377 -9.83 10.07 -5.41
N GLY A 378 -8.71 9.36 -5.58
CA GLY A 378 -7.38 9.95 -5.65
C GLY A 378 -7.07 10.65 -6.98
N LEU A 379 -5.83 11.14 -7.09
CA LEU A 379 -5.26 11.66 -8.34
C LEU A 379 -4.58 10.56 -9.18
N GLU A 380 -4.21 9.45 -8.55
CA GLU A 380 -3.56 8.32 -9.20
C GLU A 380 -4.57 7.55 -10.06
N GLU A 381 -4.21 7.31 -11.33
CA GLU A 381 -5.09 6.67 -12.32
C GLU A 381 -4.61 5.27 -12.72
N SER A 382 -3.33 4.95 -12.53
CA SER A 382 -2.75 3.63 -12.78
C SER A 382 -1.57 3.31 -11.86
N LYS A 383 -1.20 2.02 -11.80
CA LYS A 383 0.04 1.51 -11.21
C LYS A 383 0.76 0.59 -12.19
N HIS A 384 2.02 0.89 -12.50
CA HIS A 384 2.92 -0.03 -13.22
C HIS A 384 3.61 -1.03 -12.28
N TYR A 385 3.83 -0.65 -11.02
CA TYR A 385 4.36 -1.55 -10.00
C TYR A 385 3.25 -2.05 -9.09
N ILE A 386 3.05 -3.36 -9.06
CA ILE A 386 1.96 -4.02 -8.34
C ILE A 386 2.54 -5.06 -7.38
N HIS A 387 2.29 -4.91 -6.08
CA HIS A 387 2.67 -5.90 -5.08
C HIS A 387 1.48 -6.61 -4.45
N HIS A 388 1.42 -7.93 -4.62
CA HIS A 388 0.46 -8.77 -3.92
C HIS A 388 1.13 -9.61 -2.85
N TYR A 389 0.42 -9.77 -1.73
CA TYR A 389 0.86 -10.53 -0.59
C TYR A 389 -0.22 -11.54 -0.19
N ASN A 390 0.18 -12.80 -0.02
CA ASN A 390 -0.71 -13.91 0.32
C ASN A 390 -0.26 -14.58 1.62
N PHE A 391 -1.22 -14.81 2.53
CA PHE A 391 -0.97 -15.45 3.82
C PHE A 391 -1.84 -16.71 3.98
N PRO A 392 -1.44 -17.84 3.39
CA PRO A 392 -2.22 -19.06 3.46
C PRO A 392 -2.20 -19.66 4.88
N PRO A 393 -3.28 -20.33 5.32
CA PRO A 393 -3.39 -20.88 6.68
C PRO A 393 -2.27 -21.86 7.06
N PHE A 394 -1.76 -22.62 6.08
CA PHE A 394 -0.68 -23.57 6.33
C PHE A 394 0.61 -22.90 6.81
N SER A 395 0.82 -21.61 6.51
CA SER A 395 2.02 -20.87 6.92
C SER A 395 2.18 -20.74 8.43
N VAL A 396 1.09 -20.92 9.17
CA VAL A 396 1.07 -20.97 10.63
C VAL A 396 0.67 -22.35 11.17
N GLY A 397 0.53 -23.34 10.30
CA GLY A 397 0.09 -24.70 10.65
C GLY A 397 -1.40 -24.83 10.94
N GLU A 398 -2.23 -23.91 10.42
CA GLU A 398 -3.68 -23.89 10.64
C GLU A 398 -4.46 -24.27 9.37
N THR A 399 -5.75 -24.56 9.53
CA THR A 399 -6.71 -24.71 8.43
C THR A 399 -7.64 -23.52 8.38
N GLY A 400 -8.00 -23.04 7.19
CA GLY A 400 -8.95 -21.94 7.04
C GLY A 400 -9.51 -21.84 5.63
N PHE A 401 -10.59 -21.08 5.47
CA PHE A 401 -11.18 -20.85 4.15
C PHE A 401 -10.25 -19.99 3.28
N MET A 402 -9.92 -20.50 2.09
CA MET A 402 -9.23 -19.73 1.05
C MET A 402 -10.26 -18.84 0.33
N ARG A 403 -10.45 -17.62 0.85
CA ARG A 403 -11.23 -16.55 0.21
C ARG A 403 -10.28 -15.55 -0.46
N GLY A 404 -10.82 -14.43 -0.94
CA GLY A 404 -9.98 -13.29 -1.35
C GLY A 404 -9.10 -12.76 -0.21
N PRO A 405 -8.13 -11.89 -0.53
CA PRO A 405 -7.16 -11.39 0.43
C PRO A 405 -7.84 -10.66 1.60
N LYS A 406 -7.34 -10.88 2.81
CA LYS A 406 -7.82 -10.20 4.02
C LYS A 406 -7.29 -8.77 4.04
N ARG A 407 -7.91 -7.90 4.86
CA ARG A 407 -7.39 -6.54 5.10
C ARG A 407 -5.92 -6.55 5.55
N ARG A 408 -5.52 -7.54 6.37
CA ARG A 408 -4.13 -7.70 6.82
C ARG A 408 -3.19 -7.96 5.64
N ASP A 409 -3.59 -8.84 4.73
CA ASP A 409 -2.81 -9.23 3.57
C ASP A 409 -2.58 -8.03 2.65
N ILE A 410 -3.64 -7.28 2.35
CA ILE A 410 -3.58 -6.06 1.54
C ILE A 410 -2.62 -5.03 2.14
N GLY A 411 -2.73 -4.72 3.42
CA GLY A 411 -1.83 -3.72 4.02
C GLY A 411 -0.41 -4.22 4.30
N HIS A 412 -0.15 -5.54 4.33
CA HIS A 412 1.22 -6.05 4.30
C HIS A 412 1.83 -5.93 2.90
N GLY A 413 1.05 -6.22 1.85
CA GLY A 413 1.42 -5.98 0.46
C GLY A 413 1.74 -4.51 0.21
N ALA A 414 0.83 -3.60 0.57
CA ALA A 414 1.03 -2.16 0.43
C ALA A 414 2.25 -1.62 1.20
N LEU A 415 2.60 -2.21 2.35
CA LEU A 415 3.82 -1.83 3.09
C LEU A 415 5.08 -2.25 2.32
N ALA A 416 5.12 -3.47 1.78
CA ALA A 416 6.22 -3.94 0.95
C ALA A 416 6.30 -3.17 -0.39
N GLU A 417 5.14 -2.83 -0.96
CA GLU A 417 5.02 -2.01 -2.16
C GLU A 417 5.66 -0.64 -1.94
N LYS A 418 5.22 0.06 -0.89
CA LYS A 418 5.71 1.38 -0.48
C LYS A 418 7.21 1.39 -0.19
N ALA A 419 7.75 0.28 0.34
CA ALA A 419 9.18 0.15 0.61
C ALA A 419 10.03 0.02 -0.66
N LEU A 420 9.45 -0.42 -1.78
CA LEU A 420 10.18 -0.77 -2.99
C LEU A 420 9.99 0.25 -4.11
N ILE A 421 8.83 0.92 -4.20
CA ILE A 421 8.52 1.95 -5.21
C ILE A 421 9.69 2.93 -5.45
N PRO A 422 10.35 3.51 -4.42
CA PRO A 422 11.43 4.48 -4.63
C PRO A 422 12.65 3.91 -5.37
N MET A 423 12.77 2.57 -5.42
CA MET A 423 13.88 1.86 -6.06
C MET A 423 13.50 1.29 -7.42
N ILE A 424 12.22 1.33 -7.79
CA ILE A 424 11.75 0.85 -9.10
C ILE A 424 12.14 1.88 -10.17
N PRO A 425 12.72 1.45 -11.31
CA PRO A 425 13.03 2.37 -12.41
C PRO A 425 11.76 2.99 -13.00
N ASP A 426 11.89 4.22 -13.50
CA ASP A 426 10.79 4.90 -14.19
C ASP A 426 10.35 4.13 -15.45
N GLU A 427 9.06 4.20 -15.77
CA GLU A 427 8.46 3.54 -16.96
C GLU A 427 9.15 3.93 -18.27
N LYS A 428 9.71 5.14 -18.36
CA LYS A 428 10.44 5.61 -19.54
C LYS A 428 11.74 4.83 -19.77
N ASP A 429 12.42 4.47 -18.69
CA ASP A 429 13.68 3.75 -18.72
C ASP A 429 13.46 2.24 -18.69
N PHE A 430 12.36 1.80 -18.09
CA PHE A 430 11.97 0.40 -17.99
C PHE A 430 10.47 0.22 -18.27
N PRO A 431 10.06 0.14 -19.55
CA PRO A 431 8.66 0.23 -19.98
C PRO A 431 7.87 -1.07 -19.74
N TYR A 432 7.93 -1.63 -18.54
CA TYR A 432 7.25 -2.87 -18.15
C TYR A 432 6.31 -2.62 -16.99
N THR A 433 5.15 -3.27 -17.03
CA THR A 433 4.37 -3.50 -15.81
C THR A 433 5.07 -4.57 -14.98
N ILE A 434 5.34 -4.28 -13.71
CA ILE A 434 6.04 -5.17 -12.78
C ILE A 434 5.04 -5.67 -11.74
N ARG A 435 4.79 -6.98 -11.73
CA ARG A 435 3.93 -7.63 -10.74
C ARG A 435 4.75 -8.57 -9.87
N LEU A 436 4.73 -8.34 -8.56
CA LEU A 436 5.25 -9.29 -7.58
C LEU A 436 4.13 -9.93 -6.77
N VAL A 437 4.30 -11.22 -6.49
CA VAL A 437 3.44 -11.97 -5.56
C VAL A 437 4.33 -12.60 -4.50
N SER A 438 4.14 -12.21 -3.25
CA SER A 438 4.80 -12.82 -2.10
C SER A 438 3.90 -13.87 -1.45
N GLU A 439 4.27 -15.14 -1.59
CA GLU A 439 3.62 -16.28 -0.94
C GLU A 439 4.33 -16.58 0.37
N ILE A 440 3.63 -16.41 1.49
CA ILE A 440 4.18 -16.75 2.80
C ILE A 440 4.05 -18.24 3.06
N LEU A 441 5.19 -18.92 3.16
CA LEU A 441 5.26 -20.37 3.35
C LEU A 441 5.39 -20.76 4.82
N GLU A 442 6.06 -19.91 5.61
CA GLU A 442 6.16 -20.04 7.07
C GLU A 442 6.06 -18.66 7.72
N SER A 443 5.44 -18.58 8.90
CA SER A 443 5.38 -17.33 9.67
C SER A 443 5.56 -17.52 11.17
N ASN A 444 6.64 -16.91 11.67
CA ASN A 444 6.91 -16.74 13.10
C ASN A 444 7.50 -15.36 13.39
N GLY A 445 7.24 -14.36 12.57
CA GLY A 445 7.68 -12.99 12.78
C GLY A 445 7.80 -12.20 11.47
N SER A 446 7.15 -11.03 11.41
CA SER A 446 7.18 -10.05 10.32
C SER A 446 7.41 -10.59 8.90
N SER A 447 6.44 -11.39 8.42
CA SER A 447 6.43 -11.87 7.04
C SER A 447 6.33 -10.73 6.01
N SER A 448 5.81 -9.56 6.37
CA SER A 448 5.83 -8.38 5.50
C SER A 448 7.25 -7.90 5.18
N MET A 449 8.17 -7.92 6.16
CA MET A 449 9.57 -7.54 5.93
C MET A 449 10.34 -8.64 5.18
N ALA A 450 9.98 -9.91 5.40
CA ALA A 450 10.48 -11.01 4.57
C ALA A 450 10.04 -10.86 3.11
N SER A 451 8.79 -10.43 2.86
CA SER A 451 8.29 -10.11 1.52
C SER A 451 9.09 -8.98 0.87
N THR A 452 9.40 -7.89 1.59
CA THR A 452 10.27 -6.82 1.05
C THR A 452 11.63 -7.37 0.60
N CYS A 453 12.29 -8.17 1.46
CA CYS A 453 13.60 -8.75 1.14
C CYS A 453 13.53 -9.73 -0.04
N GLY A 454 12.55 -10.63 -0.05
CA GLY A 454 12.32 -11.57 -1.15
C GLY A 454 11.97 -10.86 -2.46
N SER A 455 11.18 -9.78 -2.39
CA SER A 455 10.85 -8.95 -3.55
C SER A 455 12.06 -8.23 -4.12
N THR A 456 12.94 -7.67 -3.29
CA THR A 456 14.22 -7.10 -3.77
C THR A 456 15.04 -8.14 -4.52
N LEU A 457 15.21 -9.33 -3.95
CA LEU A 457 15.96 -10.40 -4.61
C LEU A 457 15.29 -10.86 -5.92
N ALA A 458 13.95 -10.96 -5.96
CA ALA A 458 13.23 -11.34 -7.16
C ALA A 458 13.31 -10.27 -8.27
N LEU A 459 13.30 -8.98 -7.93
CA LEU A 459 13.54 -7.87 -8.86
C LEU A 459 14.95 -7.97 -9.47
N MET A 460 15.96 -8.17 -8.62
CA MET A 460 17.36 -8.30 -9.04
C MET A 460 17.58 -9.57 -9.88
N ASP A 461 16.99 -10.70 -9.49
CA ASP A 461 17.03 -11.97 -10.21
C ASP A 461 16.37 -11.87 -11.59
N ALA A 462 15.33 -11.04 -11.72
CA ALA A 462 14.70 -10.77 -13.01
C ALA A 462 15.52 -9.87 -13.94
N GLY A 463 16.64 -9.30 -13.46
CA GLY A 463 17.49 -8.39 -14.22
C GLY A 463 16.99 -6.93 -14.24
N ILE A 464 16.05 -6.58 -13.36
CA ILE A 464 15.55 -5.21 -13.25
C ILE A 464 16.59 -4.37 -12.53
N GLN A 465 17.00 -3.27 -13.18
CA GLN A 465 18.00 -2.36 -12.64
C GLN A 465 17.37 -1.42 -11.60
N ILE A 466 17.09 -1.95 -10.42
CA ILE A 466 16.61 -1.16 -9.29
C ILE A 466 17.71 -0.20 -8.80
N LYS A 467 17.33 0.99 -8.33
CA LYS A 467 18.26 2.03 -7.85
C LYS A 467 19.23 1.46 -6.80
N ARG A 468 18.70 0.81 -5.76
CA ARG A 468 19.45 0.09 -4.72
C ARG A 468 18.61 -1.05 -4.11
N PRO A 469 19.26 -2.09 -3.57
CA PRO A 469 18.57 -3.16 -2.85
C PRO A 469 17.99 -2.68 -1.50
N VAL A 470 16.79 -3.16 -1.17
CA VAL A 470 16.05 -2.80 0.06
C VAL A 470 15.99 -4.01 0.99
N ALA A 471 16.26 -3.80 2.27
CA ALA A 471 16.04 -4.80 3.31
C ALA A 471 15.01 -4.29 4.33
N GLY A 472 14.34 -5.23 5.01
CA GLY A 472 13.35 -4.94 6.02
C GLY A 472 13.61 -5.66 7.35
N ILE A 473 13.36 -4.99 8.47
CA ILE A 473 13.49 -5.53 9.81
C ILE A 473 12.26 -5.20 10.66
N ALA A 474 11.97 -6.05 11.64
CA ALA A 474 10.94 -5.79 12.64
C ALA A 474 11.57 -5.68 14.02
N ILE A 475 11.21 -4.61 14.71
CA ILE A 475 11.64 -4.21 16.03
C ILE A 475 10.44 -4.28 16.96
N GLY A 476 10.66 -4.72 18.20
CA GLY A 476 9.65 -4.65 19.25
C GLY A 476 10.15 -3.97 20.49
N LEU A 477 9.22 -3.69 21.39
CA LEU A 477 9.48 -3.13 22.71
C LEU A 477 8.76 -3.99 23.74
N VAL A 478 9.43 -4.33 24.83
CA VAL A 478 8.79 -4.89 26.03
C VAL A 478 9.10 -3.98 27.20
N VAL A 479 8.05 -3.53 27.89
CA VAL A 479 8.10 -2.64 29.04
C VAL A 479 7.58 -3.35 30.28
N ARG A 480 8.29 -3.29 31.39
CA ARG A 480 7.79 -3.72 32.69
C ARG A 480 8.24 -2.69 33.71
N SER A 481 7.30 -2.15 34.44
CA SER A 481 7.58 -1.08 35.39
C SER A 481 6.98 -1.39 36.75
N THR A 482 7.66 -0.95 37.80
CA THR A 482 7.23 -1.10 39.19
C THR A 482 7.10 0.28 39.81
N CYS A 483 5.93 0.62 40.31
CA CYS A 483 5.72 1.87 41.04
C CYS A 483 6.34 1.74 42.44
N ARG A 484 7.25 2.65 42.79
CA ARG A 484 7.88 2.64 44.12
C ARG A 484 6.97 3.17 45.22
N ALA A 485 5.94 3.94 44.85
CA ALA A 485 4.99 4.51 45.81
C ALA A 485 3.93 3.50 46.28
N CYS A 486 3.34 2.71 45.37
CA CYS A 486 2.28 1.75 45.71
C CYS A 486 2.65 0.28 45.48
N GLY A 487 3.84 0.00 44.94
CA GLY A 487 4.27 -1.37 44.61
C GLY A 487 3.62 -1.96 43.36
N HIS A 488 2.73 -1.23 42.68
CA HIS A 488 2.03 -1.73 41.49
C HIS A 488 3.03 -2.05 40.36
N GLU A 489 2.98 -3.27 39.85
CA GLU A 489 3.74 -3.70 38.68
C GLU A 489 2.84 -3.70 37.44
N GLY A 490 3.35 -3.19 36.31
CA GLY A 490 2.55 -3.10 35.11
C GLY A 490 3.30 -2.58 33.89
N VAL A 491 2.52 -2.12 32.92
CA VAL A 491 2.99 -1.66 31.60
C VAL A 491 2.76 -0.16 31.48
N PHE A 492 3.71 0.61 32.01
CA PHE A 492 3.69 2.07 31.99
C PHE A 492 5.11 2.61 31.95
N LEU A 493 5.31 3.73 31.28
CA LEU A 493 6.62 4.38 31.13
C LEU A 493 6.69 5.70 31.88
N ARG A 494 5.57 6.40 32.10
CA ARG A 494 5.60 7.76 32.66
C ARG A 494 5.15 7.78 34.11
N ARG A 495 3.96 7.28 34.38
CA ARG A 495 3.33 7.31 35.70
C ARG A 495 2.64 5.99 36.01
N CYS A 496 2.51 5.67 37.28
CA CYS A 496 1.73 4.55 37.73
C CYS A 496 0.26 4.75 37.32
N LEU A 497 -0.31 3.79 36.60
CA LEU A 497 -1.71 3.86 36.17
C LEU A 497 -2.68 3.67 37.34
N GLU A 498 -2.21 3.09 38.46
CA GLU A 498 -3.00 2.86 39.67
C GLU A 498 -3.06 4.10 40.56
N CYS A 499 -1.91 4.65 40.95
CA CYS A 499 -1.83 5.73 41.94
C CYS A 499 -1.39 7.08 41.38
N GLY A 500 -1.11 7.18 40.08
CA GLY A 500 -0.68 8.41 39.41
C GLY A 500 0.76 8.87 39.72
N SER A 501 1.51 8.13 40.54
CA SER A 501 2.89 8.51 40.92
C SER A 501 3.84 8.42 39.74
N GLU A 502 4.73 9.41 39.60
CA GLU A 502 5.83 9.42 38.62
C GLU A 502 7.08 8.68 39.12
N ASP A 503 7.12 8.27 40.40
CA ASP A 503 8.20 7.48 40.98
C ASP A 503 8.09 6.00 40.55
N VAL A 504 8.62 5.73 39.36
CA VAL A 504 8.51 4.46 38.65
C VAL A 504 9.89 3.91 38.32
N ASP A 505 10.13 2.65 38.72
CA ASP A 505 11.27 1.86 38.27
C ASP A 505 10.95 1.24 36.89
N ARG A 506 11.65 1.69 35.84
CA ARG A 506 11.32 1.36 34.44
C ARG A 506 12.29 0.33 33.90
N HIS A 507 11.79 -0.85 33.52
CA HIS A 507 12.55 -1.84 32.77
C HIS A 507 11.99 -1.94 31.37
N TYR A 508 12.81 -1.67 30.35
CA TYR A 508 12.42 -1.94 28.97
C TYR A 508 13.55 -2.59 28.18
N VAL A 509 13.18 -3.23 27.08
CA VAL A 509 14.10 -3.81 26.09
C VAL A 509 13.54 -3.60 24.69
N ILE A 510 14.38 -3.08 23.80
CA ILE A 510 14.12 -3.02 22.36
C ILE A 510 14.68 -4.31 21.73
N LEU A 511 13.85 -4.99 20.95
CA LEU A 511 14.15 -6.30 20.38
C LEU A 511 14.30 -6.21 18.87
N THR A 512 15.41 -6.71 18.33
CA THR A 512 15.63 -6.87 16.89
C THR A 512 15.08 -8.20 16.40
N ASP A 513 14.44 -8.17 15.23
CA ASP A 513 13.87 -9.33 14.53
C ASP A 513 12.92 -10.12 15.43
N ILE A 514 11.82 -9.46 15.81
CA ILE A 514 10.84 -10.04 16.74
C ILE A 514 10.18 -11.30 16.18
N ALA A 515 10.03 -12.29 17.06
CA ALA A 515 9.24 -13.48 16.82
C ALA A 515 7.75 -13.23 17.08
N GLY A 516 6.87 -14.12 16.60
CA GLY A 516 5.42 -13.95 16.76
C GLY A 516 4.96 -13.82 18.21
N ILE A 517 5.62 -14.52 19.14
CA ILE A 517 5.36 -14.40 20.59
C ILE A 517 5.77 -13.04 21.15
N GLU A 518 6.87 -12.48 20.66
CA GLU A 518 7.41 -11.19 21.11
C GLU A 518 6.58 -10.02 20.57
N ASP A 519 6.04 -10.13 19.35
CA ASP A 519 5.01 -9.22 18.86
C ASP A 519 3.74 -9.34 19.70
N HIS A 520 3.16 -10.54 19.81
CA HIS A 520 1.89 -10.76 20.50
C HIS A 520 1.90 -10.26 21.95
N LEU A 521 3.00 -10.48 22.67
CA LEU A 521 3.14 -10.13 24.07
C LEU A 521 3.87 -8.80 24.32
N GLY A 522 4.47 -8.20 23.28
CA GLY A 522 5.16 -6.91 23.34
C GLY A 522 4.23 -5.70 23.34
N ASP A 523 4.83 -4.53 23.46
CA ASP A 523 4.16 -3.22 23.58
C ASP A 523 4.30 -2.36 22.33
N MET A 524 5.19 -2.73 21.42
CA MET A 524 5.44 -2.08 20.15
C MET A 524 5.72 -3.12 19.07
N ASP A 525 5.13 -2.93 17.90
CA ASP A 525 5.50 -3.59 16.64
C ASP A 525 5.96 -2.49 15.67
N PHE A 526 7.25 -2.45 15.39
CA PHE A 526 7.89 -1.42 14.61
C PHE A 526 8.65 -2.01 13.42
N LYS A 527 8.23 -1.70 12.20
CA LYS A 527 8.80 -2.22 10.96
C LYS A 527 9.50 -1.10 10.24
N VAL A 528 10.73 -1.37 9.81
CA VAL A 528 11.55 -0.42 9.07
C VAL A 528 12.13 -1.13 7.85
N ALA A 529 11.96 -0.54 6.68
CA ALA A 529 12.57 -0.96 5.44
C ALA A 529 13.36 0.19 4.82
N GLY A 530 14.39 -0.14 4.05
CA GLY A 530 15.30 0.85 3.46
C GLY A 530 16.53 0.24 2.82
N THR A 531 17.33 1.12 2.22
CA THR A 531 18.61 0.80 1.59
C THR A 531 19.76 1.07 2.57
N SER A 532 20.99 1.06 2.07
CA SER A 532 22.17 1.58 2.79
C SER A 532 22.13 3.10 3.00
N GLU A 533 21.39 3.84 2.18
CA GLU A 533 21.39 5.32 2.20
C GLU A 533 20.28 5.90 3.08
N GLY A 534 19.21 5.13 3.32
CA GLY A 534 18.13 5.60 4.18
C GLY A 534 16.91 4.68 4.17
N MET A 535 15.86 5.11 4.85
CA MET A 535 14.61 4.39 4.98
C MET A 535 13.69 4.65 3.79
N THR A 536 13.03 3.60 3.32
CA THR A 536 12.02 3.69 2.27
C THR A 536 10.59 3.48 2.79
N ALA A 537 10.43 2.76 3.90
CA ALA A 537 9.14 2.63 4.56
C ALA A 537 9.27 2.42 6.07
N ILE A 538 8.28 2.93 6.81
CA ILE A 538 8.19 2.80 8.26
C ILE A 538 6.75 2.46 8.64
N GLN A 539 6.56 1.54 9.57
CA GLN A 539 5.26 1.29 10.17
C GLN A 539 5.43 1.01 11.66
N MET A 540 4.76 1.76 12.52
CA MET A 540 4.78 1.53 13.96
C MET A 540 3.36 1.36 14.51
N ASP A 541 3.17 0.38 15.36
CA ASP A 541 1.97 0.17 16.17
C ASP A 541 2.32 0.04 17.64
N LEU A 542 1.75 0.90 18.48
CA LEU A 542 1.88 0.82 19.93
C LEU A 542 0.65 0.21 20.57
N LYS A 543 0.91 -0.73 21.48
CA LYS A 543 -0.10 -1.40 22.32
C LYS A 543 -0.17 -0.80 23.72
N ILE A 544 0.81 0.02 24.09
CA ILE A 544 0.85 0.75 25.37
C ILE A 544 0.02 2.03 25.30
N LYS A 545 -0.84 2.25 26.29
CA LYS A 545 -1.78 3.38 26.33
C LYS A 545 -1.11 4.75 26.51
N GLU A 546 0.07 4.80 27.13
CA GLU A 546 0.84 6.03 27.37
C GLU A 546 1.71 6.44 26.18
N GLY A 547 1.75 5.61 25.13
CA GLY A 547 2.71 5.73 24.03
C GLY A 547 4.17 5.55 24.49
N ILE A 548 5.11 6.03 23.67
CA ILE A 548 6.56 6.00 23.97
C ILE A 548 7.15 7.40 23.95
N THR A 549 8.37 7.55 24.48
CA THR A 549 9.09 8.82 24.41
C THR A 549 9.89 8.92 23.10
N PRO A 550 10.21 10.15 22.65
CA PRO A 550 11.07 10.35 21.47
C PRO A 550 12.43 9.66 21.58
N GLU A 551 12.97 9.52 22.80
CA GLU A 551 14.27 8.87 23.03
C GLU A 551 14.20 7.37 22.73
N ILE A 552 13.18 6.67 23.24
CA ILE A 552 12.97 5.23 22.96
C ILE A 552 12.75 5.01 21.46
N MET A 553 12.04 5.92 20.80
CA MET A 553 11.87 5.87 19.35
C MET A 553 13.21 6.01 18.60
N ALA A 554 14.05 6.96 19.01
CA ALA A 554 15.35 7.17 18.37
C ALA A 554 16.27 5.95 18.55
N GLU A 555 16.30 5.37 19.75
CA GLU A 555 17.01 4.13 20.02
C GLU A 555 16.49 2.97 19.15
N ALA A 556 15.17 2.86 19.00
CA ALA A 556 14.54 1.82 18.19
C ALA A 556 14.86 1.97 16.69
N LEU A 557 14.88 3.20 16.16
CA LEU A 557 15.29 3.50 14.79
C LEU A 557 16.75 3.13 14.52
N GLU A 558 17.64 3.50 15.44
CA GLU A 558 19.07 3.24 15.34
C GLU A 558 19.37 1.73 15.42
N GLN A 559 18.69 1.00 16.32
CA GLN A 559 18.75 -0.46 16.36
C GLN A 559 18.14 -1.11 15.11
N ALA A 560 17.06 -0.53 14.55
CA ALA A 560 16.47 -0.98 13.28
C ALA A 560 17.46 -0.82 12.11
N LYS A 561 18.18 0.29 12.04
CA LYS A 561 19.19 0.54 11.00
C LYS A 561 20.25 -0.57 10.99
N ARG A 562 20.85 -0.87 12.15
CA ARG A 562 21.84 -1.96 12.26
C ARG A 562 21.27 -3.31 11.85
N GLY A 563 20.04 -3.63 12.29
CA GLY A 563 19.36 -4.86 11.91
C GLY A 563 19.07 -4.95 10.40
N ARG A 564 18.67 -3.84 9.79
CA ARG A 564 18.43 -3.73 8.34
C ARG A 564 19.71 -3.93 7.53
N GLU A 565 20.80 -3.25 7.90
CA GLU A 565 22.11 -3.38 7.25
C GLU A 565 22.64 -4.82 7.33
N PHE A 566 22.46 -5.49 8.46
CA PHE A 566 22.81 -6.90 8.60
C PHE A 566 22.02 -7.80 7.63
N VAL A 567 20.70 -7.62 7.54
CA VAL A 567 19.84 -8.37 6.61
C VAL A 567 20.26 -8.10 5.17
N LEU A 568 20.50 -6.84 4.82
CA LEU A 568 20.94 -6.43 3.49
C LEU A 568 22.25 -7.12 3.12
N GLY A 569 23.23 -7.15 4.02
CA GLY A 569 24.49 -7.87 3.82
C GLY A 569 24.28 -9.34 3.48
N LYS A 570 23.35 -10.03 4.17
CA LYS A 570 23.01 -11.43 3.88
C LYS A 570 22.33 -11.64 2.53
N MET A 571 21.55 -10.68 2.05
CA MET A 571 20.98 -10.73 0.71
C MET A 571 22.06 -10.58 -0.36
N LEU A 572 23.00 -9.63 -0.17
CA LEU A 572 24.06 -9.34 -1.12
C LEU A 572 25.17 -10.40 -1.16
N GLU A 573 25.32 -11.22 -0.10
CA GLU A 573 26.15 -12.43 -0.16
C GLU A 573 25.66 -13.42 -1.24
N VAL A 574 24.36 -13.43 -1.57
CA VAL A 574 23.74 -14.33 -2.55
C VAL A 574 23.63 -13.70 -3.93
N LEU A 575 23.15 -12.46 -4.00
CA LEU A 575 23.02 -11.72 -5.25
C LEU A 575 23.52 -10.27 -5.04
N PRO A 576 24.81 -10.00 -5.33
CA PRO A 576 25.42 -8.69 -5.07
C PRO A 576 24.86 -7.54 -5.91
N GLU A 577 24.41 -7.84 -7.13
CA GLU A 577 23.90 -6.88 -8.11
C GLU A 577 22.78 -7.51 -8.94
N PRO A 578 21.86 -6.71 -9.51
CA PRO A 578 20.88 -7.23 -10.47
C PRO A 578 21.54 -8.01 -11.61
N ARG A 579 20.84 -9.02 -12.15
CA ARG A 579 21.34 -9.70 -13.36
C ARG A 579 21.48 -8.70 -14.50
N ALA A 580 22.52 -8.88 -15.33
CA ALA A 580 22.79 -8.00 -16.46
C ALA A 580 21.72 -8.12 -17.57
N GLU A 581 21.09 -9.28 -17.69
CA GLU A 581 20.08 -9.57 -18.70
C GLU A 581 18.75 -9.92 -18.03
N LEU A 582 17.64 -9.49 -18.63
CA LEU A 582 16.32 -9.97 -18.24
C LEU A 582 16.19 -11.47 -18.54
N SER A 583 15.28 -12.14 -17.83
CA SER A 583 14.92 -13.54 -18.07
C SER A 583 14.63 -13.85 -19.54
N GLU A 584 15.01 -15.04 -20.00
CA GLU A 584 14.68 -15.53 -21.35
C GLU A 584 13.17 -15.66 -21.57
N TYR A 585 12.39 -15.85 -20.50
CA TYR A 585 10.93 -15.96 -20.56
C TYR A 585 10.23 -14.61 -20.49
N ALA A 586 10.94 -13.54 -20.11
CA ALA A 586 10.37 -12.21 -20.09
C ALA A 586 10.11 -11.71 -21.51
N PRO A 587 8.99 -11.01 -21.76
CA PRO A 587 8.81 -10.31 -23.01
C PRO A 587 9.94 -9.29 -23.19
N ARG A 588 10.38 -9.09 -24.43
CA ARG A 588 11.28 -8.01 -24.81
C ARG A 588 10.44 -6.88 -25.37
N ILE A 589 10.64 -5.69 -24.82
CA ILE A 589 9.98 -4.48 -25.29
C ILE A 589 10.93 -3.71 -26.17
N PHE A 590 10.48 -3.47 -27.39
CA PHE A 590 11.17 -2.66 -28.38
C PHE A 590 10.46 -1.31 -28.48
N THR A 591 11.24 -0.24 -28.43
CA THR A 591 10.71 1.12 -28.45
C THR A 591 11.09 1.80 -29.75
N ILE A 592 10.11 2.41 -30.42
CA ILE A 592 10.34 3.26 -31.58
C ILE A 592 9.61 4.60 -31.41
N GLN A 593 10.26 5.68 -31.83
CA GLN A 593 9.66 7.01 -31.86
C GLN A 593 9.11 7.28 -33.25
N ILE A 594 7.84 7.68 -33.33
CA ILE A 594 7.20 8.14 -34.56
C ILE A 594 6.78 9.60 -34.43
N ASN A 595 6.42 10.23 -35.54
CA ASN A 595 5.78 11.53 -35.52
C ASN A 595 4.34 11.40 -34.96
N PRO A 596 3.95 12.14 -33.91
CA PRO A 596 2.61 12.10 -33.31
C PRO A 596 1.46 12.22 -34.33
N ASP A 597 1.64 13.01 -35.38
CA ASP A 597 0.64 13.17 -36.45
C ASP A 597 0.33 11.88 -37.23
N LYS A 598 1.20 10.87 -37.10
CA LYS A 598 1.09 9.57 -37.78
C LYS A 598 0.50 8.47 -36.90
N ILE A 599 0.21 8.73 -35.62
CA ILE A 599 -0.40 7.75 -34.71
C ILE A 599 -1.68 7.16 -35.32
N GLY A 600 -2.51 8.00 -35.95
CA GLY A 600 -3.74 7.55 -36.60
C GLY A 600 -3.53 6.53 -37.74
N ALA A 601 -2.36 6.52 -38.38
CA ALA A 601 -2.02 5.55 -39.42
C ALA A 601 -1.68 4.16 -38.84
N ILE A 602 -1.09 4.12 -37.65
CA ILE A 602 -0.78 2.87 -36.92
C ILE A 602 -2.07 2.28 -36.34
N ILE A 603 -2.88 3.10 -35.65
CA ILE A 603 -4.13 2.63 -35.03
C ILE A 603 -5.11 2.16 -36.11
N GLY A 604 -5.22 2.91 -37.20
CA GLY A 604 -6.19 2.65 -38.26
C GLY A 604 -7.62 2.94 -37.85
N LYS A 605 -8.57 2.70 -38.76
CA LYS A 605 -9.99 3.03 -38.52
C LYS A 605 -10.55 2.13 -37.41
N GLY A 606 -10.83 2.73 -36.25
CA GLY A 606 -11.38 1.99 -35.11
C GLY A 606 -10.43 0.93 -34.56
N GLY A 607 -9.11 1.09 -34.69
CA GLY A 607 -8.11 0.16 -34.16
C GLY A 607 -7.84 -1.09 -35.01
N GLU A 608 -8.36 -1.17 -36.23
CA GLU A 608 -8.23 -2.34 -37.09
C GLU A 608 -6.77 -2.64 -37.48
N THR A 609 -5.96 -1.61 -37.76
CA THR A 609 -4.58 -1.80 -38.23
C THR A 609 -3.68 -2.31 -37.11
N ILE A 610 -3.76 -1.71 -35.92
CA ILE A 610 -2.98 -2.14 -34.76
C ILE A 610 -3.42 -3.52 -34.28
N ARG A 611 -4.73 -3.82 -34.20
CA ARG A 611 -5.21 -5.18 -33.87
C ARG A 611 -4.78 -6.21 -34.89
N GLY A 612 -4.81 -5.87 -36.18
CA GLY A 612 -4.32 -6.76 -37.23
C GLY A 612 -2.85 -7.13 -37.03
N MET A 613 -1.99 -6.18 -36.61
CA MET A 613 -0.58 -6.48 -36.31
C MET A 613 -0.42 -7.30 -35.03
N VAL A 614 -1.17 -6.97 -33.97
CA VAL A 614 -1.18 -7.73 -32.71
C VAL A 614 -1.56 -9.20 -32.96
N ASP A 615 -2.65 -9.43 -33.70
CA ASP A 615 -3.15 -10.78 -34.00
C ASP A 615 -2.24 -11.55 -34.98
N GLU A 616 -1.64 -10.87 -35.96
CA GLU A 616 -0.80 -11.49 -36.99
C GLU A 616 0.58 -11.91 -36.46
N PHE A 617 1.18 -11.10 -35.59
CA PHE A 617 2.56 -11.30 -35.10
C PHE A 617 2.64 -11.79 -33.64
N ASP A 618 1.50 -11.95 -32.95
CA ASP A 618 1.41 -12.34 -31.54
C ASP A 618 2.27 -11.42 -30.63
N VAL A 619 2.05 -10.11 -30.77
CA VAL A 619 2.76 -9.06 -30.03
C VAL A 619 1.79 -8.16 -29.27
N SER A 620 2.26 -7.49 -28.23
CA SER A 620 1.56 -6.32 -27.66
C SER A 620 2.09 -5.04 -28.29
N ILE A 621 1.22 -4.09 -28.63
CA ILE A 621 1.59 -2.79 -29.18
C ILE A 621 0.85 -1.71 -28.39
N ASP A 622 1.61 -0.91 -27.65
CA ASP A 622 1.12 0.24 -26.91
C ASP A 622 1.65 1.52 -27.59
N VAL A 623 0.78 2.52 -27.81
CA VAL A 623 1.12 3.76 -28.52
C VAL A 623 0.76 4.96 -27.64
N GLU A 624 1.76 5.77 -27.32
CA GLU A 624 1.62 6.98 -26.52
C GLU A 624 1.25 8.20 -27.36
N GLU A 625 0.67 9.21 -26.71
CA GLU A 625 0.23 10.46 -27.36
C GLU A 625 1.40 11.27 -27.94
N ASP A 626 2.61 11.11 -27.39
CA ASP A 626 3.84 11.75 -27.87
C ASP A 626 4.50 11.00 -29.04
N GLY A 627 3.89 9.92 -29.53
CA GLY A 627 4.38 9.12 -30.64
C GLY A 627 5.40 8.05 -30.25
N MET A 628 5.65 7.80 -28.96
CA MET A 628 6.34 6.58 -28.56
C MET A 628 5.48 5.35 -28.82
N VAL A 629 6.10 4.30 -29.34
CA VAL A 629 5.45 3.01 -29.57
C VAL A 629 6.27 1.91 -28.90
N PHE A 630 5.62 1.17 -28.01
CA PHE A 630 6.18 0.01 -27.31
C PHE A 630 5.66 -1.27 -27.94
N ILE A 631 6.56 -2.16 -28.33
CA ILE A 631 6.24 -3.44 -28.97
C ILE A 631 6.78 -4.54 -28.08
N ALA A 632 5.90 -5.25 -27.38
CA ALA A 632 6.28 -6.36 -26.51
C ALA A 632 6.16 -7.68 -27.26
N SER A 633 7.24 -8.47 -27.31
CA SER A 633 7.23 -9.83 -27.87
C SER A 633 8.17 -10.76 -27.14
N THR A 634 7.85 -12.06 -27.12
CA THR A 634 8.77 -13.11 -26.67
C THR A 634 9.69 -13.61 -27.80
N ASP A 635 9.42 -13.21 -29.05
CA ASP A 635 10.23 -13.52 -30.23
C ASP A 635 10.73 -12.23 -30.90
N GLY A 636 12.06 -12.11 -31.03
CA GLY A 636 12.69 -10.95 -31.68
C GLY A 636 12.28 -10.79 -33.14
N ALA A 637 12.02 -11.88 -33.87
CA ALA A 637 11.65 -11.81 -35.28
C ALA A 637 10.26 -11.18 -35.49
N SER A 638 9.30 -11.52 -34.64
CA SER A 638 7.97 -10.89 -34.63
C SER A 638 8.04 -9.40 -34.34
N ALA A 639 8.85 -9.00 -33.36
CA ALA A 639 9.02 -7.58 -33.04
C ALA A 639 9.67 -6.80 -34.20
N GLU A 640 10.73 -7.32 -34.82
CA GLU A 640 11.37 -6.69 -35.98
C GLU A 640 10.40 -6.51 -37.17
N ALA A 641 9.54 -7.51 -37.42
CA ALA A 641 8.53 -7.44 -38.47
C ALA A 641 7.50 -6.32 -38.20
N VAL A 642 7.07 -6.17 -36.95
CA VAL A 642 6.14 -5.12 -36.52
C VAL A 642 6.80 -3.75 -36.58
N ILE A 643 8.04 -3.61 -36.10
CA ILE A 643 8.83 -2.36 -36.20
C ILE A 643 8.93 -1.93 -37.66
N LYS A 644 9.27 -2.86 -38.56
CA LYS A 644 9.36 -2.59 -39.99
C LYS A 644 8.02 -2.12 -40.56
N ARG A 645 6.92 -2.80 -40.21
CA ARG A 645 5.58 -2.44 -40.68
C ARG A 645 5.13 -1.07 -40.18
N ILE A 646 5.43 -0.74 -38.92
CA ILE A 646 5.14 0.58 -38.37
C ILE A 646 6.00 1.64 -39.05
N THR A 647 7.29 1.37 -39.23
CA THR A 647 8.21 2.27 -39.94
C THR A 647 7.72 2.53 -41.36
N ASP A 648 7.28 1.51 -42.10
CA ASP A 648 6.76 1.64 -43.46
C ASP A 648 5.45 2.46 -43.49
N LEU A 649 4.60 2.35 -42.46
CA LEU A 649 3.37 3.15 -42.33
C LEU A 649 3.65 4.62 -41.97
N THR A 650 4.67 4.88 -41.17
CA THR A 650 4.98 6.23 -40.64
C THR A 650 6.04 6.97 -41.45
N LYS A 651 6.86 6.28 -42.24
CA LYS A 651 7.92 6.87 -43.08
C LYS A 651 7.33 7.95 -43.99
N ASP A 652 7.87 9.15 -43.91
CA ASP A 652 7.51 10.22 -44.82
C ASP A 652 8.07 9.97 -46.23
N VAL A 653 7.31 10.42 -47.22
CA VAL A 653 7.68 10.20 -48.63
C VAL A 653 8.79 11.16 -48.96
N GLU A 654 9.98 10.64 -49.28
CA GLU A 654 11.16 11.44 -49.60
C GLU A 654 11.48 11.41 -51.10
N LYS A 655 12.22 12.42 -51.56
CA LYS A 655 12.71 12.44 -52.94
C LYS A 655 13.66 11.27 -53.17
N GLY A 656 13.36 10.45 -54.18
CA GLY A 656 14.10 9.24 -54.55
C GLY A 656 13.39 7.93 -54.14
N ASP A 657 12.33 7.98 -53.32
CA ASP A 657 11.57 6.79 -52.96
C ASP A 657 10.88 6.18 -54.19
N VAL A 658 10.98 4.86 -54.35
CA VAL A 658 10.28 4.10 -55.40
C VAL A 658 9.16 3.28 -54.76
N ILE A 659 7.90 3.65 -55.04
CA ILE A 659 6.70 3.14 -54.36
C ILE A 659 5.74 2.55 -55.39
N VAL A 660 5.09 1.43 -55.07
CA VAL A 660 3.96 0.93 -55.86
C VAL A 660 2.68 1.54 -55.29
N GLY A 661 1.99 2.33 -56.10
CA GLY A 661 0.79 3.05 -55.67
C GLY A 661 -0.38 2.85 -56.63
N LYS A 662 -1.59 3.12 -56.14
CA LYS A 662 -2.82 2.98 -56.93
C LYS A 662 -3.19 4.29 -57.58
N VAL A 663 -3.51 4.28 -58.87
CA VAL A 663 -4.01 5.48 -59.57
C VAL A 663 -5.42 5.81 -59.07
N VAL A 664 -5.55 6.87 -58.27
CA VAL A 664 -6.83 7.29 -57.68
C VAL A 664 -7.62 8.21 -58.60
N LYS A 665 -6.93 9.04 -59.39
CA LYS A 665 -7.54 10.01 -60.30
C LYS A 665 -6.65 10.24 -61.53
N VAL A 666 -7.27 10.34 -62.70
CA VAL A 666 -6.61 10.69 -63.97
C VAL A 666 -7.14 12.05 -64.41
N THR A 667 -6.26 12.92 -64.93
CA THR A 667 -6.59 14.23 -65.53
C THR A 667 -5.83 14.43 -66.84
N ASP A 668 -6.22 15.43 -67.62
CA ASP A 668 -5.59 15.73 -68.92
C ASP A 668 -4.09 16.05 -68.82
N PHE A 669 -3.60 16.47 -67.65
CA PHE A 669 -2.22 16.88 -67.40
C PHE A 669 -1.41 15.90 -66.54
N GLY A 670 -2.00 14.84 -66.03
CA GLY A 670 -1.30 13.84 -65.23
C GLY A 670 -2.20 12.83 -64.52
N ALA A 671 -1.57 11.96 -63.72
CA ALA A 671 -2.26 10.99 -62.89
C ALA A 671 -1.89 11.17 -61.41
N PHE A 672 -2.90 11.16 -60.54
CA PHE A 672 -2.71 11.11 -59.10
C PHE A 672 -2.60 9.65 -58.67
N VAL A 673 -1.49 9.33 -58.03
CA VAL A 673 -1.17 8.01 -57.50
C VAL A 673 -1.16 8.10 -55.98
N GLU A 674 -1.98 7.29 -55.32
CA GLU A 674 -1.98 7.14 -53.86
C GLU A 674 -0.74 6.34 -53.48
N LEU A 675 0.20 7.00 -52.80
CA LEU A 675 1.49 6.43 -52.38
C LEU A 675 1.34 5.71 -51.04
N LYS A 676 0.55 6.32 -50.15
CA LYS A 676 0.10 5.78 -48.87
C LYS A 676 -1.25 6.38 -48.54
N ARG A 677 -1.97 5.78 -47.60
CA ARG A 677 -3.35 6.16 -47.27
C ARG A 677 -3.46 7.67 -46.99
N GLY A 678 -4.17 8.40 -47.86
CA GLY A 678 -4.36 9.85 -47.75
C GLY A 678 -3.21 10.74 -48.26
N VAL A 679 -2.16 10.18 -48.87
CA VAL A 679 -1.07 10.91 -49.50
C VAL A 679 -0.99 10.57 -50.98
N ASP A 680 -1.40 11.54 -51.80
CA ASP A 680 -1.38 11.43 -53.26
C ASP A 680 -0.18 12.20 -53.82
N GLY A 681 0.55 11.58 -54.76
CA GLY A 681 1.50 12.27 -55.60
C GLY A 681 0.98 12.46 -57.03
N LEU A 682 1.44 13.50 -57.71
CA LEU A 682 1.09 13.79 -59.10
C LEU A 682 2.22 13.34 -60.03
N ALA A 683 1.93 12.36 -60.89
CA ALA A 683 2.74 12.07 -62.06
C ALA A 683 2.25 12.95 -63.22
N HIS A 684 2.99 14.02 -63.53
CA HIS A 684 2.70 14.88 -64.67
C HIS A 684 2.82 14.08 -65.99
N ILE A 685 2.07 14.45 -67.04
CA ILE A 685 2.04 13.72 -68.32
C ILE A 685 3.43 13.49 -68.94
N SER A 686 4.38 14.40 -68.70
CA SER A 686 5.79 14.29 -69.12
C SER A 686 6.58 13.21 -68.39
N ASN A 687 6.08 12.72 -67.26
CA ASN A 687 6.77 11.78 -66.37
C ASN A 687 6.06 10.42 -66.31
N LEU A 688 5.09 10.16 -67.20
CA LEU A 688 4.36 8.89 -67.26
C LEU A 688 5.06 7.82 -68.10
N ALA A 689 5.85 8.22 -69.10
CA ALA A 689 6.60 7.33 -69.98
C ALA A 689 7.80 8.07 -70.58
N GLU A 690 8.82 7.34 -71.06
CA GLU A 690 9.99 7.94 -71.74
C GLU A 690 9.65 8.55 -73.11
N ASN A 691 8.59 8.06 -73.74
CA ASN A 691 8.11 8.54 -75.04
C ASN A 691 7.02 9.61 -74.87
N ARG A 692 6.87 10.49 -75.87
CA ARG A 692 5.86 11.56 -75.84
C ARG A 692 4.44 10.99 -75.74
N VAL A 693 3.79 11.20 -74.61
CA VAL A 693 2.42 10.80 -74.33
C VAL A 693 1.44 11.89 -74.79
N ASN A 694 0.45 11.54 -75.61
CA ASN A 694 -0.59 12.48 -76.07
C ASN A 694 -1.80 12.52 -75.11
N LYS A 695 -2.17 11.40 -74.49
CA LYS A 695 -3.23 11.30 -73.48
C LYS A 695 -2.77 10.45 -72.30
N VAL A 696 -3.11 10.87 -71.08
CA VAL A 696 -2.70 10.16 -69.85
C VAL A 696 -3.31 8.76 -69.78
N GLU A 697 -4.52 8.60 -70.29
CA GLU A 697 -5.26 7.33 -70.34
C GLU A 697 -4.61 6.26 -71.21
N ASP A 698 -3.69 6.66 -72.10
CA ASP A 698 -2.95 5.73 -72.95
C ASP A 698 -1.89 4.94 -72.15
N VAL A 699 -1.50 5.44 -70.97
CA VAL A 699 -0.42 4.85 -70.14
C VAL A 699 -0.96 4.29 -68.84
N VAL A 700 -1.88 4.99 -68.17
CA VAL A 700 -2.38 4.61 -66.85
C VAL A 700 -3.90 4.77 -66.76
N LYS A 701 -4.57 3.83 -66.09
CA LYS A 701 -6.01 3.85 -65.86
C LYS A 701 -6.31 4.01 -64.38
N ARG A 702 -7.45 4.65 -64.06
CA ARG A 702 -7.93 4.73 -62.68
C ARG A 702 -8.09 3.32 -62.11
N GLY A 703 -7.53 3.11 -60.92
CA GLY A 703 -7.53 1.84 -60.21
C GLY A 703 -6.34 0.93 -60.50
N GLN A 704 -5.50 1.26 -61.48
CA GLN A 704 -4.28 0.52 -61.82
C GLN A 704 -3.19 0.71 -60.76
N MET A 705 -2.42 -0.34 -60.49
CA MET A 705 -1.20 -0.27 -59.67
C MET A 705 -0.03 0.12 -60.57
N VAL A 706 0.75 1.12 -60.15
CA VAL A 706 1.90 1.64 -60.91
C VAL A 706 3.09 1.82 -59.98
N ARG A 707 4.30 1.53 -60.46
CA ARG A 707 5.55 1.79 -59.71
C ARG A 707 6.06 3.18 -60.08
N VAL A 708 6.20 4.04 -59.08
CA VAL A 708 6.54 5.45 -59.24
C VAL A 708 7.74 5.84 -58.38
N GLU A 709 8.63 6.67 -58.91
CA GLU A 709 9.74 7.32 -58.21
C GLU A 709 9.34 8.75 -57.83
N VAL A 710 9.61 9.14 -56.59
CA VAL A 710 9.38 10.49 -56.10
C VAL A 710 10.49 11.41 -56.57
N ILE A 711 10.17 12.31 -57.50
CA ILE A 711 11.16 13.23 -58.08
C ILE A 711 11.27 14.55 -57.30
N GLU A 712 10.24 14.89 -56.52
CA GLU A 712 10.16 16.16 -55.83
C GLU A 712 9.15 16.13 -54.68
N VAL A 713 9.53 16.70 -53.54
CA VAL A 713 8.64 16.96 -52.40
C VAL A 713 8.76 18.44 -52.07
N ARG A 714 7.67 19.19 -52.18
CA ARG A 714 7.62 20.62 -51.84
C ARG A 714 6.45 20.91 -50.92
N GLU A 715 6.65 21.82 -49.98
CA GLU A 715 5.59 22.29 -49.10
C GLU A 715 4.98 23.58 -49.68
N ASP A 716 3.68 23.58 -49.94
CA ASP A 716 2.96 24.73 -50.51
C ASP A 716 1.67 24.97 -49.72
N ARG A 717 1.61 26.11 -49.00
CA ARG A 717 0.47 26.53 -48.15
C ARG A 717 0.00 25.44 -47.17
N GLY A 718 0.95 24.77 -46.51
CA GLY A 718 0.67 23.74 -45.49
C GLY A 718 0.19 22.41 -46.07
N LYS A 719 0.34 22.16 -47.38
CA LYS A 719 0.11 20.85 -48.01
C LYS A 719 1.36 20.39 -48.74
N GLN A 720 1.76 19.14 -48.52
CA GLN A 720 2.83 18.50 -49.28
C GLN A 720 2.37 18.26 -50.73
N ARG A 721 3.15 18.77 -51.68
CA ARG A 721 3.04 18.46 -53.11
C ARG A 721 4.17 17.51 -53.48
N ILE A 722 3.78 16.32 -53.95
CA ILE A 722 4.71 15.25 -54.31
C ILE A 722 4.67 15.07 -55.82
N GLY A 723 5.80 15.31 -56.48
CA GLY A 723 6.00 15.04 -57.90
C GLY A 723 6.47 13.61 -58.10
N LEU A 724 5.86 12.91 -59.06
CA LEU A 724 6.15 11.51 -59.37
C LEU A 724 6.63 11.31 -60.80
N LYS A 725 7.40 10.25 -61.00
CA LYS A 725 7.76 9.68 -62.30
C LYS A 725 7.42 8.20 -62.32
N VAL A 726 6.67 7.76 -63.32
CA VAL A 726 6.35 6.33 -63.50
C VAL A 726 7.60 5.60 -63.97
N VAL A 727 8.00 4.60 -63.20
CA VAL A 727 9.14 3.72 -63.48
C VAL A 727 8.67 2.46 -64.17
N ASP A 728 7.52 1.92 -63.74
CA ASP A 728 6.88 0.76 -64.35
C ASP A 728 5.35 0.93 -64.32
N PRO A 729 4.69 1.04 -65.49
CA PRO A 729 3.23 1.15 -65.57
C PRO A 729 2.50 -0.17 -65.28
N ASN A 730 3.17 -1.33 -65.24
CA ASN A 730 2.58 -2.62 -64.90
C ASN A 730 3.56 -3.44 -64.02
N PRO A 731 3.78 -3.03 -62.76
CA PRO A 731 4.58 -3.82 -61.85
C PRO A 731 3.93 -5.19 -61.63
N GLU A 732 4.73 -6.26 -61.64
CA GLU A 732 4.31 -7.54 -61.08
C GLU A 732 3.96 -7.32 -59.60
N VAL A 733 2.73 -7.66 -59.23
CA VAL A 733 2.15 -7.44 -57.89
C VAL A 733 2.46 -8.62 -56.98
#